data_AF-A0AAV2L7R6-F1
#
_entry.id   AF-A0AAV2L7R6-F1
#
_cell.length_a   1.000
_cell.length_b   1.000
_cell.length_c   1.000
_cell.angle_alpha   90.00
_cell.angle_beta   90.00
_cell.angle_gamma   90.00
#
_symmetry.space_group_name_H-M   'P 1'
#
loop_
_entity.id
_entity.type
_entity.pdbx_description
1 polymer ?
#
loop_
_entity_poly.entity_id
_entity_poly.type
_entity_poly.pdbx_seq_one_letter_code
_entity_poly.pdbx_strand_id
1 'polypeptide(L)'
;MAAKDEKPNAAKKAETPTAPAGANPGATPEGEEAPPPTPPPIVLNRYADDQLRAIAKRMRERLEIYKEKATDPFASSPEITPPVTPILGKAEFARVMEERKRQAEEDSIKKAEADKKKKEEADKKKQEAEQKKKEEEEKRKAEEALKEVPKVPLKTRLNQKFWSIVDITLKPVEDGMDSILGVTIDPFTDRRYIAWLSLVTLAFNYNLWFLTARLCFPYHTDEAIKFWFFLDILADIIYLIDSVLFQSRTQFVKGGDIIKDRVMTKKHYRATNRFKMDMFSLMPFDLLYYQFGFKSIFRFNRILKVESFFEFSDRLESIMAKAYIWRVIRTIGYLLFMLHLNACLYYVASDYQGIGLTKWVYSGQGSAYLRCYYYAVRSLINIGGLNEPHTVFEITFQMTNFFTGVFVFSSLLGQMRDVICAATAGQTYFRSSMDNTVAYMVTNKIPSIVQNRVRTWYTYTWDAQGMLDESELLDKMPLVMKTAIAVDINLETFKKIDLFKGCDQQMLVDMLLRLKSIIYLPGDFVGDIGKEMYIIKGGAVQVVGGPDNSIVFVTLKAGCVFGEISLLQSSKDGGNRRTANVKAYGFANLFVLEKKDLFDILVHYPESQKVLARKGKKLMKAKGPAAAKADEDKKKGLALFGQKPPTPKLLRAFGGAINKKKLLEKMKTS
;
A
#
# COMPACT_ATOMS: atom_id res chain seq x y z
N MET A 1 35.65 -67.45 -14.59
CA MET A 1 34.38 -68.00 -15.11
C MET A 1 33.48 -66.83 -15.49
N ALA A 2 33.16 -66.74 -16.79
CA ALA A 2 32.13 -65.95 -17.53
C ALA A 2 31.45 -64.73 -16.83
N ALA A 3 31.66 -63.49 -17.30
CA ALA A 3 31.02 -62.77 -18.44
C ALA A 3 29.69 -62.08 -18.04
N LYS A 4 29.40 -60.79 -18.29
CA LYS A 4 29.81 -59.85 -19.34
C LYS A 4 30.07 -58.44 -18.78
N ASP A 5 31.20 -57.87 -19.18
CA ASP A 5 31.56 -56.45 -19.14
C ASP A 5 31.34 -55.85 -20.54
N GLU A 6 30.97 -54.58 -20.64
CA GLU A 6 31.91 -53.58 -21.14
C GLU A 6 31.45 -52.16 -20.83
N LYS A 7 32.42 -51.40 -20.35
CA LYS A 7 32.35 -50.09 -19.72
C LYS A 7 33.24 -49.12 -20.53
N PRO A 8 33.42 -47.87 -20.10
CA PRO A 8 33.54 -46.69 -20.95
C PRO A 8 34.98 -46.46 -21.41
N ASN A 9 35.22 -45.46 -22.26
CA ASN A 9 36.55 -44.86 -22.26
C ASN A 9 36.60 -43.38 -22.63
N ALA A 10 37.64 -42.77 -22.09
CA ALA A 10 37.97 -41.36 -22.07
C ALA A 10 38.99 -40.97 -23.15
N ALA A 11 39.11 -39.65 -23.33
CA ALA A 11 40.34 -38.87 -23.49
C ALA A 11 41.09 -38.77 -24.86
N LYS A 12 41.22 -37.48 -25.25
CA LYS A 12 42.36 -36.71 -25.80
C LYS A 12 42.63 -36.64 -27.34
N LYS A 13 42.56 -35.36 -27.82
CA LYS A 13 43.31 -34.56 -28.84
C LYS A 13 44.31 -35.30 -29.77
N ALA A 14 44.57 -34.92 -31.02
CA ALA A 14 44.51 -33.66 -31.80
C ALA A 14 44.08 -33.98 -33.26
N GLU A 15 43.89 -33.12 -34.28
CA GLU A 15 44.75 -32.12 -34.91
C GLU A 15 43.96 -31.56 -36.14
N THR A 16 44.27 -30.34 -36.61
CA THR A 16 43.83 -29.73 -37.88
C THR A 16 44.97 -29.83 -38.91
N PRO A 17 44.76 -29.93 -40.25
CA PRO A 17 44.24 -28.78 -41.05
C PRO A 17 43.52 -29.13 -42.40
N THR A 18 43.28 -28.07 -43.19
CA THR A 18 43.16 -27.97 -44.67
C THR A 18 41.79 -27.84 -45.37
N ALA A 19 41.87 -27.18 -46.53
CA ALA A 19 40.93 -26.30 -47.24
C ALA A 19 40.08 -27.00 -48.35
N PRO A 20 39.14 -26.28 -49.01
CA PRO A 20 38.29 -26.81 -50.10
C PRO A 20 38.84 -26.48 -51.50
N ALA A 21 38.59 -27.32 -52.53
CA ALA A 21 38.59 -26.90 -53.94
C ALA A 21 38.08 -27.98 -54.91
N GLY A 22 37.44 -27.55 -56.01
CA GLY A 22 37.27 -28.31 -57.26
C GLY A 22 35.80 -28.44 -57.71
N ALA A 23 35.18 -27.42 -58.31
CA ALA A 23 35.24 -27.05 -59.74
C ALA A 23 34.15 -27.73 -60.61
N ASN A 24 33.14 -26.92 -60.98
CA ASN A 24 32.43 -26.74 -62.26
C ASN A 24 32.91 -27.54 -63.49
N PRO A 25 32.19 -27.48 -64.64
CA PRO A 25 30.74 -27.33 -64.90
C PRO A 25 30.26 -28.24 -66.06
N GLY A 26 28.94 -28.36 -66.29
CA GLY A 26 28.48 -28.84 -67.60
C GLY A 26 27.07 -29.41 -67.61
N ALA A 27 26.22 -28.74 -68.40
CA ALA A 27 25.04 -29.26 -69.08
C ALA A 27 23.89 -29.84 -68.22
N THR A 28 22.76 -29.16 -68.33
CA THR A 28 21.39 -29.61 -68.01
C THR A 28 21.11 -31.07 -68.36
N PRO A 29 20.26 -31.74 -67.56
CA PRO A 29 19.19 -32.52 -68.17
C PRO A 29 17.80 -32.21 -67.59
N GLU A 30 16.84 -32.33 -68.48
CA GLU A 30 15.42 -32.45 -68.21
C GLU A 30 15.11 -33.69 -67.34
N GLY A 31 14.06 -33.56 -66.52
CA GLY A 31 13.25 -34.67 -66.02
C GLY A 31 13.69 -35.28 -64.70
N GLU A 32 13.12 -34.82 -63.58
CA GLU A 32 13.01 -35.64 -62.36
C GLU A 32 11.65 -35.41 -61.68
N GLU A 33 11.13 -36.52 -61.15
CA GLU A 33 9.77 -36.80 -60.70
C GLU A 33 9.25 -35.89 -59.58
N ALA A 34 7.93 -35.68 -59.56
CA ALA A 34 7.23 -34.97 -58.50
C ALA A 34 7.36 -35.72 -57.15
N PRO A 35 7.74 -35.05 -56.05
CA PRO A 35 7.78 -35.66 -54.73
C PRO A 35 6.36 -35.93 -54.17
N PRO A 36 6.17 -37.00 -53.36
CA PRO A 36 4.86 -37.41 -52.85
C PRO A 36 4.24 -36.36 -51.90
N PRO A 37 2.90 -36.30 -51.79
CA PRO A 37 2.21 -35.26 -51.03
C PRO A 37 2.52 -35.33 -49.53
N THR A 38 2.75 -34.16 -48.93
CA THR A 38 2.98 -33.99 -47.50
C THR A 38 1.75 -34.36 -46.67
N PRO A 39 1.92 -35.02 -45.51
CA PRO A 39 0.79 -35.41 -44.67
C PRO A 39 0.07 -34.18 -44.09
N PRO A 40 -1.26 -34.22 -43.91
CA PRO A 40 -2.02 -33.06 -43.46
C PRO A 40 -1.65 -32.65 -42.02
N PRO A 41 -1.61 -31.34 -41.72
CA PRO A 41 -1.22 -30.84 -40.40
C PRO A 41 -2.24 -31.25 -39.32
N ILE A 42 -1.74 -31.62 -38.14
CA ILE A 42 -2.55 -32.00 -36.98
C ILE A 42 -3.31 -30.77 -36.47
N VAL A 43 -4.64 -30.79 -36.61
CA VAL A 43 -5.52 -29.71 -36.13
C VAL A 43 -5.99 -30.02 -34.71
N LEU A 44 -5.38 -29.38 -33.71
CA LEU A 44 -5.76 -29.51 -32.30
C LEU A 44 -7.05 -28.74 -31.95
N ASN A 45 -7.35 -27.63 -32.64
CA ASN A 45 -8.59 -26.85 -32.47
C ASN A 45 -8.96 -26.16 -33.79
N ARG A 46 -10.07 -26.58 -34.40
CA ARG A 46 -10.53 -26.09 -35.72
C ARG A 46 -10.78 -24.59 -35.76
N TYR A 47 -11.39 -24.01 -34.72
CA TYR A 47 -11.74 -22.59 -34.72
C TYR A 47 -10.49 -21.69 -34.74
N ALA A 48 -9.48 -22.05 -33.94
CA ALA A 48 -8.21 -21.31 -33.91
C ALA A 48 -7.46 -21.44 -35.24
N ASP A 49 -7.47 -22.64 -35.84
CA ASP A 49 -6.79 -22.92 -37.10
C ASP A 49 -7.43 -22.20 -38.29
N ASP A 50 -8.77 -22.12 -38.32
CA ASP A 50 -9.52 -21.39 -39.34
C ASP A 50 -9.28 -19.87 -39.25
N GLN A 51 -9.20 -19.32 -38.03
CA GLN A 51 -8.85 -17.91 -37.82
C GLN A 51 -7.41 -17.62 -38.27
N LEU A 52 -6.46 -18.49 -37.92
CA LEU A 52 -5.06 -18.37 -38.35
C LEU A 52 -4.93 -18.45 -39.88
N ARG A 53 -5.66 -19.37 -40.54
CA ARG A 53 -5.70 -19.45 -42.01
C ARG A 53 -6.32 -18.21 -42.64
N ALA A 54 -7.39 -17.67 -42.07
CA ALA A 54 -8.02 -16.44 -42.57
C ALA A 54 -7.08 -15.24 -42.45
N ILE A 55 -6.34 -15.12 -41.35
CA ILE A 55 -5.33 -14.07 -41.15
C ILE A 55 -4.18 -14.25 -42.15
N ALA A 56 -3.65 -15.47 -42.29
CA ALA A 56 -2.58 -15.76 -43.23
C ALA A 56 -2.99 -15.46 -44.68
N LYS A 57 -4.23 -15.77 -45.06
CA LYS A 57 -4.79 -15.44 -46.38
C LYS A 57 -4.84 -13.93 -46.62
N ARG A 58 -5.39 -13.15 -45.67
CA ARG A 58 -5.42 -11.67 -45.75
C ARG A 58 -4.03 -11.03 -45.75
N MET A 59 -3.04 -11.67 -45.11
CA MET A 59 -1.66 -11.20 -45.12
C MET A 59 -0.99 -11.46 -46.47
N ARG A 60 -1.22 -12.63 -47.08
CA ARG A 60 -0.73 -12.94 -48.43
C ARG A 60 -1.36 -12.05 -49.49
N GLU A 61 -2.69 -11.84 -49.43
CA GLU A 61 -3.39 -10.94 -50.34
C GLU A 61 -2.84 -9.49 -50.26
N ARG A 62 -2.58 -8.99 -49.05
CA ARG A 62 -1.94 -7.68 -48.88
C ARG A 62 -0.51 -7.64 -49.39
N LEU A 63 0.26 -8.71 -49.19
CA LEU A 63 1.63 -8.79 -49.67
C LEU A 63 1.69 -8.75 -51.20
N GLU A 64 0.78 -9.44 -51.89
CA GLU A 64 0.70 -9.41 -53.35
C GLU A 64 0.29 -8.04 -53.87
N ILE A 65 -0.69 -7.37 -53.23
CA ILE A 65 -1.05 -5.98 -53.56
C ILE A 65 0.17 -5.03 -53.40
N TYR A 66 0.99 -5.22 -52.37
CA TYR A 66 2.19 -4.40 -52.17
C TYR A 66 3.30 -4.71 -53.18
N LYS A 67 3.49 -5.99 -53.56
CA LYS A 67 4.46 -6.36 -54.59
C LYS A 67 4.09 -5.77 -55.95
N GLU A 68 2.84 -5.90 -56.35
CA GLU A 68 2.32 -5.42 -57.64
C GLU A 68 2.44 -3.88 -57.75
N LYS A 69 2.29 -3.18 -56.62
CA LYS A 69 2.45 -1.72 -56.55
C LYS A 69 3.88 -1.24 -56.30
N ALA A 70 4.77 -2.07 -55.79
CA ALA A 70 6.21 -1.77 -55.69
C ALA A 70 6.91 -1.82 -57.05
N THR A 71 6.32 -2.53 -58.02
CA THR A 71 6.75 -2.56 -59.42
C THR A 71 6.23 -1.41 -60.27
N ASP A 72 5.30 -0.58 -59.75
CA ASP A 72 4.73 0.58 -60.47
C ASP A 72 5.41 1.89 -60.00
N PRO A 73 6.21 2.57 -60.85
CA PRO A 73 6.96 3.78 -60.48
C PRO A 73 6.09 5.01 -60.16
N PHE A 74 4.77 4.98 -60.34
CA PHE A 74 3.90 6.17 -60.20
C PHE A 74 2.77 6.05 -59.16
N ALA A 75 2.69 4.95 -58.40
CA ALA A 75 1.64 4.77 -57.40
C ALA A 75 1.94 5.53 -56.09
N SER A 76 1.25 6.66 -55.85
CA SER A 76 1.35 7.44 -54.60
C SER A 76 0.05 7.42 -53.77
N SER A 77 0.14 6.83 -52.58
CA SER A 77 -0.79 6.84 -51.43
C SER A 77 -2.13 6.07 -51.50
N PRO A 78 -2.64 5.48 -50.39
CA PRO A 78 -3.69 4.44 -50.42
C PRO A 78 -5.15 4.94 -50.20
N GLU A 79 -5.43 6.24 -50.16
CA GLU A 79 -6.77 6.76 -49.83
C GLU A 79 -7.34 7.68 -50.92
N ILE A 80 -8.61 7.44 -51.28
CA ILE A 80 -9.38 8.27 -52.23
C ILE A 80 -9.48 9.70 -51.67
N THR A 81 -8.80 10.64 -52.32
CA THR A 81 -9.07 12.07 -52.18
C THR A 81 -10.20 12.43 -53.16
N PRO A 82 -11.14 13.32 -52.79
CA PRO A 82 -12.30 13.65 -53.62
C PRO A 82 -11.87 14.42 -54.90
N PRO A 83 -12.69 14.38 -55.96
CA PRO A 83 -12.28 14.82 -57.30
C PRO A 83 -11.98 16.32 -57.36
N VAL A 84 -10.95 16.65 -58.12
CA VAL A 84 -10.46 18.02 -58.36
C VAL A 84 -11.49 18.80 -59.19
N THR A 85 -12.02 19.88 -58.63
CA THR A 85 -12.84 20.88 -59.35
C THR A 85 -12.00 21.72 -60.33
N PRO A 86 -12.59 22.20 -61.43
CA PRO A 86 -11.87 22.94 -62.47
C PRO A 86 -11.31 24.26 -61.94
N ILE A 87 -10.15 24.66 -62.48
CA ILE A 87 -9.33 25.77 -61.99
C ILE A 87 -10.04 27.10 -62.27
N LEU A 88 -10.55 27.73 -61.20
CA LEU A 88 -11.00 29.12 -61.18
C LEU A 88 -9.87 30.03 -60.66
N GLY A 89 -9.78 31.26 -61.17
CA GLY A 89 -8.78 32.24 -60.74
C GLY A 89 -8.85 32.54 -59.22
N LYS A 90 -7.68 32.77 -58.60
CA LYS A 90 -7.48 32.86 -57.14
C LYS A 90 -8.50 33.70 -56.34
N ALA A 91 -8.99 34.81 -56.91
CA ALA A 91 -9.93 35.71 -56.24
C ALA A 91 -11.38 35.18 -56.24
N GLU A 92 -11.76 34.48 -57.29
CA GLU A 92 -13.12 33.95 -57.47
C GLU A 92 -13.34 32.66 -56.67
N PHE A 93 -12.31 31.81 -56.63
CA PHE A 93 -12.31 30.60 -55.79
C PHE A 93 -12.49 30.92 -54.30
N ALA A 94 -11.85 31.98 -53.80
CA ALA A 94 -11.96 32.38 -52.39
C ALA A 94 -13.41 32.78 -52.02
N ARG A 95 -14.07 33.58 -52.87
CA ARG A 95 -15.48 33.98 -52.66
C ARG A 95 -16.43 32.78 -52.70
N VAL A 96 -16.31 31.92 -53.71
CA VAL A 96 -17.19 30.75 -53.86
C VAL A 96 -17.00 29.76 -52.71
N MET A 97 -15.76 29.58 -52.21
CA MET A 97 -15.50 28.72 -51.06
C MET A 97 -16.02 29.29 -49.74
N GLU A 98 -15.98 30.61 -49.57
CA GLU A 98 -16.52 31.27 -48.37
C GLU A 98 -18.05 31.23 -48.36
N GLU A 99 -18.68 31.40 -49.52
CA GLU A 99 -20.14 31.31 -49.68
C GLU A 99 -20.65 29.87 -49.52
N ARG A 100 -19.93 28.87 -50.06
CA ARG A 100 -20.21 27.45 -49.78
C ARG A 100 -19.98 27.08 -48.32
N LYS A 101 -18.97 27.63 -47.67
CA LYS A 101 -18.76 27.42 -46.23
C LYS A 101 -19.91 27.98 -45.41
N ARG A 102 -20.37 29.19 -45.73
CA ARG A 102 -21.55 29.78 -45.07
C ARG A 102 -22.81 28.96 -45.28
N GLN A 103 -23.10 28.52 -46.50
CA GLN A 103 -24.25 27.65 -46.76
C GLN A 103 -24.15 26.30 -46.05
N ALA A 104 -22.96 25.67 -46.07
CA ALA A 104 -22.74 24.41 -45.36
C ALA A 104 -22.85 24.57 -43.83
N GLU A 105 -22.40 25.70 -43.29
CA GLU A 105 -22.53 26.05 -41.88
C GLU A 105 -24.00 26.30 -41.51
N GLU A 106 -24.75 27.06 -42.30
CA GLU A 106 -26.19 27.29 -42.11
C GLU A 106 -27.01 25.99 -42.20
N ASP A 107 -26.71 25.12 -43.17
CA ASP A 107 -27.38 23.83 -43.31
C ASP A 107 -27.01 22.87 -42.18
N SER A 108 -25.75 22.91 -41.70
CA SER A 108 -25.33 22.13 -40.53
C SER A 108 -26.04 22.60 -39.26
N ILE A 109 -26.25 23.91 -39.10
CA ILE A 109 -26.97 24.50 -37.96
C ILE A 109 -28.45 24.11 -38.04
N LYS A 110 -29.09 24.23 -39.21
CA LYS A 110 -30.49 23.79 -39.41
C LYS A 110 -30.68 22.30 -39.16
N LYS A 111 -29.74 21.47 -39.61
CA LYS A 111 -29.77 20.02 -39.36
C LYS A 111 -29.53 19.70 -37.89
N ALA A 112 -28.59 20.38 -37.23
CA ALA A 112 -28.36 20.24 -35.80
C ALA A 112 -29.55 20.69 -34.96
N GLU A 113 -30.24 21.78 -35.32
CA GLU A 113 -31.48 22.21 -34.66
C GLU A 113 -32.64 21.24 -34.89
N ALA A 114 -32.78 20.69 -36.11
CA ALA A 114 -33.80 19.68 -36.40
C ALA A 114 -33.55 18.36 -35.65
N ASP A 115 -32.29 17.91 -35.58
CA ASP A 115 -31.90 16.72 -34.83
C ASP A 115 -32.02 16.94 -33.32
N LYS A 116 -31.73 18.15 -32.83
CA LYS A 116 -31.94 18.52 -31.41
C LYS A 116 -33.41 18.54 -31.06
N LYS A 117 -34.29 19.09 -31.91
CA LYS A 117 -35.75 19.05 -31.70
C LYS A 117 -36.29 17.62 -31.73
N LYS A 118 -35.84 16.78 -32.67
CA LYS A 118 -36.22 15.35 -32.70
C LYS A 118 -35.74 14.59 -31.48
N LYS A 119 -34.53 14.90 -30.98
CA LYS A 119 -33.97 14.29 -29.79
C LYS A 119 -34.69 14.75 -28.52
N GLU A 120 -35.02 16.04 -28.39
CA GLU A 120 -35.83 16.55 -27.29
C GLU A 120 -37.24 15.96 -27.28
N GLU A 121 -37.86 15.76 -28.44
CA GLU A 121 -39.19 15.14 -28.55
C GLU A 121 -39.14 13.62 -28.26
N ALA A 122 -38.07 12.93 -28.70
CA ALA A 122 -37.84 11.53 -28.36
C ALA A 122 -37.52 11.33 -26.87
N ASP A 123 -36.72 12.22 -26.28
CA ASP A 123 -36.39 12.20 -24.85
C ASP A 123 -37.62 12.55 -24.00
N LYS A 124 -38.49 13.48 -24.45
CA LYS A 124 -39.80 13.72 -23.80
C LYS A 124 -40.70 12.49 -23.86
N LYS A 125 -40.83 11.84 -25.02
CA LYS A 125 -41.63 10.60 -25.13
C LYS A 125 -41.04 9.46 -24.30
N LYS A 126 -39.72 9.37 -24.19
CA LYS A 126 -39.03 8.39 -23.34
C LYS A 126 -39.23 8.69 -21.87
N GLN A 127 -39.14 9.95 -21.45
CA GLN A 127 -39.43 10.39 -20.09
C GLN A 127 -40.91 10.16 -19.73
N GLU A 128 -41.86 10.47 -20.60
CA GLU A 128 -43.28 10.19 -20.39
C GLU A 128 -43.57 8.68 -20.32
N ALA A 129 -42.93 7.86 -21.16
CA ALA A 129 -43.08 6.40 -21.11
C ALA A 129 -42.45 5.80 -19.85
N GLU A 130 -41.32 6.34 -19.41
CA GLU A 130 -40.63 5.91 -18.19
C GLU A 130 -41.36 6.38 -16.93
N GLN A 131 -41.98 7.56 -16.98
CA GLN A 131 -42.83 8.10 -15.92
C GLN A 131 -44.16 7.33 -15.82
N LYS A 132 -44.78 6.97 -16.96
CA LYS A 132 -45.94 6.05 -16.98
C LYS A 132 -45.60 4.65 -16.48
N LYS A 133 -44.44 4.10 -16.85
CA LYS A 133 -43.97 2.83 -16.31
C LYS A 133 -43.70 2.91 -14.81
N LYS A 134 -43.10 4.01 -14.33
CA LYS A 134 -42.91 4.24 -12.90
C LYS A 134 -44.24 4.38 -12.17
N GLU A 135 -45.21 5.12 -12.70
CA GLU A 135 -46.54 5.24 -12.11
C GLU A 135 -47.32 3.91 -12.15
N GLU A 136 -47.21 3.10 -13.20
CA GLU A 136 -47.80 1.76 -13.25
C GLU A 136 -47.11 0.78 -12.28
N GLU A 137 -45.78 0.88 -12.14
CA GLU A 137 -45.02 0.08 -11.18
C GLU A 137 -45.29 0.53 -9.74
N GLU A 138 -45.45 1.83 -9.48
CA GLU A 138 -45.88 2.38 -8.19
C GLU A 138 -47.32 2.01 -7.89
N LYS A 139 -48.23 2.03 -8.87
CA LYS A 139 -49.61 1.55 -8.72
C LYS A 139 -49.65 0.05 -8.48
N ARG A 140 -48.85 -0.76 -9.19
CA ARG A 140 -48.74 -2.21 -8.90
C ARG A 140 -48.14 -2.45 -7.52
N LYS A 141 -47.09 -1.74 -7.12
CA LYS A 141 -46.50 -1.84 -5.77
C LYS A 141 -47.44 -1.32 -4.69
N ALA A 142 -48.23 -0.29 -4.95
CA ALA A 142 -49.24 0.22 -4.04
C ALA A 142 -50.43 -0.74 -3.93
N GLU A 143 -50.86 -1.36 -5.04
CA GLU A 143 -51.94 -2.35 -5.06
C GLU A 143 -51.49 -3.69 -4.45
N GLU A 144 -50.23 -4.10 -4.64
CA GLU A 144 -49.59 -5.21 -3.92
C GLU A 144 -49.40 -4.87 -2.42
N ALA A 145 -49.01 -3.63 -2.07
CA ALA A 145 -48.90 -3.18 -0.68
C ALA A 145 -50.26 -3.00 0.02
N LEU A 146 -51.35 -2.75 -0.73
CA LEU A 146 -52.72 -2.73 -0.21
C LEU A 146 -53.34 -4.14 -0.11
N LYS A 147 -52.93 -5.09 -0.95
CA LYS A 147 -53.35 -6.51 -0.87
C LYS A 147 -52.54 -7.31 0.16
N GLU A 148 -51.31 -6.89 0.44
CA GLU A 148 -50.54 -7.36 1.59
C GLU A 148 -50.53 -6.30 2.70
N VAL A 149 -51.65 -6.18 3.45
CA VAL A 149 -51.47 -5.83 4.86
C VAL A 149 -50.76 -7.04 5.47
N PRO A 150 -49.46 -6.96 5.84
CA PRO A 150 -48.85 -8.07 6.53
C PRO A 150 -49.57 -8.11 7.87
N LYS A 151 -50.45 -9.10 8.07
CA LYS A 151 -50.81 -9.51 9.42
C LYS A 151 -49.50 -9.90 10.06
N VAL A 152 -48.86 -8.95 10.75
CA VAL A 152 -47.59 -9.17 11.45
C VAL A 152 -47.77 -10.48 12.21
N PRO A 153 -47.00 -11.54 11.90
CA PRO A 153 -47.26 -12.87 12.44
C PRO A 153 -47.41 -12.78 13.95
N LEU A 154 -48.33 -13.55 14.54
CA LEU A 154 -48.57 -13.53 15.99
C LEU A 154 -47.24 -13.66 16.77
N LYS A 155 -46.32 -14.50 16.27
CA LYS A 155 -44.95 -14.67 16.77
C LYS A 155 -44.12 -13.38 16.76
N THR A 156 -44.21 -12.57 15.70
CA THR A 156 -43.52 -11.28 15.57
C THR A 156 -44.12 -10.24 16.52
N ARG A 157 -45.45 -10.23 16.70
CA ARG A 157 -46.13 -9.37 17.68
C ARG A 157 -45.77 -9.73 19.11
N LEU A 158 -45.73 -11.02 19.45
CA LEU A 158 -45.31 -11.51 20.76
C LEU A 158 -43.84 -11.16 21.04
N ASN A 159 -42.95 -11.38 20.07
CA ASN A 159 -41.55 -10.99 20.18
C ASN A 159 -41.38 -9.48 20.37
N GLN A 160 -42.12 -8.65 19.63
CA GLN A 160 -42.05 -7.20 19.76
C GLN A 160 -42.54 -6.73 21.14
N LYS A 161 -43.62 -7.32 21.66
CA LYS A 161 -44.09 -7.06 23.02
C LYS A 161 -43.06 -7.50 24.08
N PHE A 162 -42.49 -8.69 23.94
CA PHE A 162 -41.42 -9.17 24.82
C PHE A 162 -40.24 -8.19 24.86
N TRP A 163 -39.72 -7.78 23.70
CA TRP A 163 -38.62 -6.83 23.62
C TRP A 163 -38.97 -5.45 24.17
N SER A 164 -40.21 -4.98 23.99
CA SER A 164 -40.65 -3.71 24.58
C SER A 164 -40.67 -3.75 26.11
N ILE A 165 -41.04 -4.88 26.71
CA ILE A 165 -41.00 -5.08 28.17
C ILE A 165 -39.53 -5.09 28.63
N VAL A 166 -38.66 -5.84 27.95
CA VAL A 166 -37.22 -5.89 28.25
C VAL A 166 -36.61 -4.49 28.18
N ASP A 167 -36.93 -3.71 27.15
CA ASP A 167 -36.44 -2.33 27.01
C ASP A 167 -36.94 -1.43 28.14
N ILE A 168 -38.20 -1.56 28.59
CA ILE A 168 -38.74 -0.80 29.72
C ILE A 168 -38.01 -1.18 31.03
N THR A 169 -37.78 -2.47 31.25
CA THR A 169 -37.11 -2.97 32.46
C THR A 169 -35.65 -2.53 32.52
N LEU A 170 -34.95 -2.52 31.39
CA LEU A 170 -33.53 -2.15 31.34
C LEU A 170 -33.32 -0.63 31.36
N LYS A 171 -34.31 0.16 30.91
CA LYS A 171 -34.23 1.62 30.75
C LYS A 171 -33.60 2.37 31.95
N PRO A 172 -33.95 2.11 33.22
CA PRO A 172 -33.35 2.83 34.35
C PRO A 172 -31.84 2.62 34.50
N VAL A 173 -31.38 1.37 34.32
CA VAL A 173 -29.95 1.00 34.35
C VAL A 173 -29.23 1.65 33.18
N GLU A 174 -29.88 1.56 32.03
CA GLU A 174 -29.46 2.10 30.78
C GLU A 174 -29.26 3.63 30.82
N ASP A 175 -30.22 4.38 31.34
CA ASP A 175 -30.16 5.84 31.46
C ASP A 175 -29.12 6.25 32.52
N GLY A 176 -28.94 5.48 33.59
CA GLY A 176 -27.85 5.69 34.55
C GLY A 176 -26.46 5.57 33.92
N MET A 177 -26.29 4.65 32.97
CA MET A 177 -25.03 4.43 32.25
C MET A 177 -24.73 5.45 31.16
N ASP A 178 -25.72 6.25 30.73
CA ASP A 178 -25.52 7.28 29.68
C ASP A 178 -24.48 8.33 30.13
N SER A 179 -24.37 8.59 31.43
CA SER A 179 -23.35 9.47 32.01
C SER A 179 -21.91 8.96 31.81
N ILE A 180 -21.73 7.65 31.71
CA ILE A 180 -20.42 6.99 31.65
C ILE A 180 -20.06 6.60 30.21
N LEU A 181 -21.00 6.00 29.47
CA LEU A 181 -20.78 5.45 28.13
C LEU A 181 -21.30 6.34 27.00
N GLY A 182 -22.08 7.38 27.32
CA GLY A 182 -22.82 8.13 26.31
C GLY A 182 -24.04 7.39 25.78
N VAL A 183 -24.85 8.09 24.98
CA VAL A 183 -26.12 7.55 24.45
C VAL A 183 -25.86 6.43 23.43
N THR A 184 -24.87 6.60 22.56
CA THR A 184 -24.39 5.59 21.60
C THR A 184 -22.88 5.60 21.52
N ILE A 185 -22.32 4.45 21.14
CA ILE A 185 -20.88 4.20 21.13
C ILE A 185 -20.39 4.21 19.67
N ASP A 186 -19.36 5.01 19.39
CA ASP A 186 -18.65 4.96 18.11
C ASP A 186 -17.69 3.75 18.10
N PRO A 187 -17.92 2.74 17.23
CA PRO A 187 -17.07 1.56 17.19
C PRO A 187 -15.64 1.81 16.69
N PHE A 188 -15.34 2.97 16.07
CA PHE A 188 -14.05 3.25 15.46
C PHE A 188 -13.11 4.07 16.34
N THR A 189 -13.63 5.09 17.03
CA THR A 189 -12.80 6.08 17.73
C THR A 189 -12.78 5.90 19.25
N ASP A 190 -13.79 5.25 19.83
CA ASP A 190 -13.96 5.22 21.28
C ASP A 190 -12.98 4.25 21.98
N ARG A 191 -12.01 4.81 22.70
CA ARG A 191 -11.04 4.04 23.49
C ARG A 191 -11.68 3.30 24.66
N ARG A 192 -12.79 3.79 25.22
CA ARG A 192 -13.51 3.14 26.32
C ARG A 192 -14.13 1.83 25.85
N TYR A 193 -14.69 1.83 24.64
CA TYR A 193 -15.22 0.63 24.02
C TYR A 193 -14.15 -0.42 23.79
N ILE A 194 -12.96 -0.02 23.35
CA ILE A 194 -11.83 -0.96 23.15
C ILE A 194 -11.32 -1.50 24.49
N ALA A 195 -11.26 -0.68 25.53
CA ALA A 195 -10.93 -1.14 26.88
C ALA A 195 -11.95 -2.17 27.38
N TRP A 196 -13.25 -1.96 27.12
CA TRP A 196 -14.29 -2.94 27.41
C TRP A 196 -14.15 -4.23 26.59
N LEU A 197 -13.93 -4.11 25.29
CA LEU A 197 -13.69 -5.26 24.41
C LEU A 197 -12.44 -6.06 24.82
N SER A 198 -11.44 -5.42 25.43
CA SER A 198 -10.30 -6.10 26.04
C SER A 198 -10.73 -7.00 27.20
N LEU A 199 -11.64 -6.53 28.06
CA LEU A 199 -12.20 -7.32 29.16
C LEU A 199 -13.05 -8.49 28.64
N VAL A 200 -13.87 -8.26 27.60
CA VAL A 200 -14.64 -9.34 26.93
C VAL A 200 -13.70 -10.36 26.30
N THR A 201 -12.61 -9.90 25.68
CA THR A 201 -11.57 -10.75 25.11
C THR A 201 -10.84 -11.54 26.18
N LEU A 202 -10.60 -10.98 27.36
CA LEU A 202 -10.03 -11.70 28.49
C LEU A 202 -10.97 -12.82 28.97
N ALA A 203 -12.27 -12.53 29.10
CA ALA A 203 -13.28 -13.53 29.43
C ALA A 203 -13.39 -14.63 28.36
N PHE A 204 -13.26 -14.27 27.08
CA PHE A 204 -13.16 -15.23 25.98
C PHE A 204 -11.92 -16.11 26.07
N ASN A 205 -10.73 -15.53 26.32
CA ASN A 205 -9.51 -16.32 26.49
C ASN A 205 -9.57 -17.22 27.72
N TYR A 206 -10.17 -16.76 28.82
CA TYR A 206 -10.43 -17.60 29.99
C TYR A 206 -11.25 -18.83 29.61
N ASN A 207 -12.40 -18.64 28.95
CA ASN A 207 -13.25 -19.75 28.51
C ASN A 207 -12.49 -20.64 27.53
N LEU A 208 -11.83 -20.08 26.52
CA LEU A 208 -11.15 -20.84 25.49
C LEU A 208 -10.03 -21.74 26.05
N TRP A 209 -9.16 -21.22 26.93
CA TRP A 209 -8.01 -21.94 27.48
C TRP A 209 -8.39 -22.89 28.61
N PHE A 210 -9.18 -22.41 29.59
CA PHE A 210 -9.49 -23.22 30.76
C PHE A 210 -10.60 -24.23 30.47
N LEU A 211 -11.49 -24.01 29.51
CA LEU A 211 -12.44 -25.05 29.11
C LEU A 211 -11.71 -26.27 28.54
N THR A 212 -10.77 -26.08 27.62
CA THR A 212 -9.99 -27.16 27.01
C THR A 212 -9.11 -27.85 28.05
N ALA A 213 -8.45 -27.08 28.92
CA ALA A 213 -7.68 -27.64 30.04
C ALA A 213 -8.56 -28.50 30.97
N ARG A 214 -9.71 -27.98 31.39
CA ARG A 214 -10.65 -28.66 32.29
C ARG A 214 -11.43 -29.80 31.61
N LEU A 215 -11.36 -29.94 30.30
CA LEU A 215 -11.94 -31.08 29.60
C LEU A 215 -10.99 -32.28 29.60
N CYS A 216 -9.68 -32.00 29.53
CA CYS A 216 -8.67 -33.03 29.36
C CYS A 216 -7.99 -33.41 30.68
N PHE A 217 -7.66 -32.45 31.55
CA PHE A 217 -6.90 -32.70 32.78
C PHE A 217 -7.83 -32.83 34.01
N PRO A 218 -7.43 -33.60 35.04
CA PRO A 218 -8.22 -33.86 36.24
C PRO A 218 -8.13 -32.69 37.24
N TYR A 219 -8.62 -31.51 36.84
CA TYR A 219 -8.63 -30.29 37.67
C TYR A 219 -9.97 -30.05 38.38
N HIS A 220 -10.69 -31.13 38.68
CA HIS A 220 -12.02 -31.14 39.29
C HIS A 220 -11.99 -31.49 40.78
N THR A 221 -11.01 -30.98 41.53
CA THR A 221 -11.01 -31.13 42.99
C THR A 221 -12.09 -30.26 43.63
N ASP A 222 -12.61 -30.67 44.79
CA ASP A 222 -13.72 -29.97 45.46
C ASP A 222 -13.41 -28.49 45.77
N GLU A 223 -12.16 -28.18 46.07
CA GLU A 223 -11.72 -26.78 46.26
C GLU A 223 -11.62 -26.02 44.94
N ALA A 224 -11.07 -26.64 43.88
CA ALA A 224 -10.92 -26.01 42.57
C ALA A 224 -12.28 -25.70 41.93
N ILE A 225 -13.27 -26.58 42.12
CA ILE A 225 -14.63 -26.40 41.61
C ILE A 225 -15.25 -25.08 42.09
N LYS A 226 -15.05 -24.69 43.36
CA LYS A 226 -15.54 -23.41 43.91
C LYS A 226 -14.96 -22.21 43.15
N PHE A 227 -13.65 -22.23 42.89
CA PHE A 227 -12.97 -21.18 42.11
C PHE A 227 -13.44 -21.16 40.65
N TRP A 228 -13.65 -22.33 40.05
CA TRP A 228 -14.18 -22.44 38.69
C TRP A 228 -15.55 -21.81 38.57
N PHE A 229 -16.48 -22.13 39.48
CA PHE A 229 -17.80 -21.51 39.49
C PHE A 229 -17.74 -19.98 39.59
N PHE A 230 -16.90 -19.45 40.49
CA PHE A 230 -16.75 -18.00 40.65
C PHE A 230 -16.28 -17.33 39.35
N LEU A 231 -15.20 -17.85 38.74
CA LEU A 231 -14.64 -17.28 37.52
C LEU A 231 -15.56 -17.47 36.30
N ASP A 232 -16.27 -18.60 36.24
CA ASP A 232 -17.23 -18.90 35.19
C ASP A 232 -18.43 -17.94 35.25
N ILE A 233 -19.00 -17.68 36.45
CA ILE A 233 -20.06 -16.70 36.64
C ILE A 233 -19.58 -15.29 36.29
N LEU A 234 -18.35 -14.93 36.69
CA LEU A 234 -17.77 -13.65 36.35
C LEU A 234 -17.67 -13.45 34.82
N ALA A 235 -17.22 -14.47 34.09
CA ALA A 235 -17.15 -14.42 32.63
C ALA A 235 -18.54 -14.31 31.98
N ASP A 236 -19.53 -15.04 32.50
CA ASP A 236 -20.93 -14.96 32.02
C ASP A 236 -21.54 -13.57 32.28
N ILE A 237 -21.24 -12.93 33.42
CA ILE A 237 -21.64 -11.53 33.71
C ILE A 237 -21.03 -10.57 32.70
N ILE A 238 -19.74 -10.72 32.36
CA ILE A 238 -19.07 -9.87 31.36
C ILE A 238 -19.77 -10.01 29.99
N TYR A 239 -20.08 -11.24 29.56
CA TYR A 239 -20.79 -11.48 28.30
C TYR A 239 -22.20 -10.91 28.28
N LEU A 240 -22.90 -10.98 29.41
CA LEU A 240 -24.23 -10.41 29.57
C LEU A 240 -24.18 -8.88 29.45
N ILE A 241 -23.25 -8.23 30.17
CA ILE A 241 -23.06 -6.78 30.11
C ILE A 241 -22.68 -6.35 28.69
N ASP A 242 -21.79 -7.08 28.02
CA ASP A 242 -21.40 -6.77 26.63
C ASP A 242 -22.61 -6.79 25.69
N SER A 243 -23.38 -7.87 25.74
CA SER A 243 -24.50 -8.09 24.82
C SER A 243 -25.68 -7.14 25.10
N VAL A 244 -25.94 -6.84 26.37
CA VAL A 244 -27.08 -5.99 26.78
C VAL A 244 -26.75 -4.50 26.70
N LEU A 245 -25.56 -4.09 27.15
CA LEU A 245 -25.24 -2.68 27.36
C LEU A 245 -24.33 -2.09 26.28
N PHE A 246 -23.33 -2.83 25.79
CA PHE A 246 -22.36 -2.28 24.82
C PHE A 246 -22.81 -2.52 23.38
N GLN A 247 -23.02 -3.78 23.00
CA GLN A 247 -23.37 -4.15 21.61
C GLN A 247 -24.69 -3.53 21.14
N SER A 248 -25.63 -3.29 22.07
CA SER A 248 -26.91 -2.65 21.79
C SER A 248 -26.82 -1.15 21.49
N ARG A 249 -25.70 -0.50 21.87
CA ARG A 249 -25.42 0.93 21.70
C ARG A 249 -24.46 1.25 20.57
N THR A 250 -23.90 0.24 19.92
CA THR A 250 -22.92 0.41 18.84
C THR A 250 -23.55 1.10 17.64
N GLN A 251 -22.95 2.21 17.20
CA GLN A 251 -23.36 2.94 16.01
C GLN A 251 -23.09 2.09 14.76
N PHE A 252 -23.95 2.25 13.75
CA PHE A 252 -23.80 1.55 12.48
C PHE A 252 -24.04 2.51 11.32
N VAL A 253 -23.50 2.15 10.15
CA VAL A 253 -23.66 2.94 8.93
C VAL A 253 -24.82 2.38 8.11
N LYS A 254 -25.76 3.23 7.72
CA LYS A 254 -26.88 2.87 6.84
C LYS A 254 -27.04 3.93 5.77
N GLY A 255 -26.87 3.54 4.50
CA GLY A 255 -27.00 4.48 3.37
C GLY A 255 -25.94 5.59 3.34
N GLY A 256 -24.80 5.40 4.03
CA GLY A 256 -23.74 6.41 4.17
C GLY A 256 -23.84 7.22 5.47
N ASP A 257 -24.99 7.21 6.15
CA ASP A 257 -25.19 7.93 7.40
C ASP A 257 -24.80 7.09 8.61
N ILE A 258 -24.15 7.73 9.59
CA ILE A 258 -23.87 7.13 10.90
C ILE A 258 -25.12 7.29 11.76
N ILE A 259 -25.81 6.19 12.01
CA ILE A 259 -27.02 6.18 12.83
C ILE A 259 -26.62 6.21 14.30
N LYS A 260 -26.96 7.31 14.97
CA LYS A 260 -26.70 7.55 16.41
C LYS A 260 -27.93 7.41 17.30
N ASP A 261 -29.08 7.05 16.73
CA ASP A 261 -30.31 6.82 17.47
C ASP A 261 -30.29 5.45 18.15
N ARG A 262 -30.42 5.46 19.48
CA ARG A 262 -30.38 4.31 20.37
C ARG A 262 -31.45 3.27 20.07
N VAL A 263 -32.66 3.68 19.70
CA VAL A 263 -33.74 2.73 19.38
C VAL A 263 -33.40 1.96 18.11
N MET A 264 -32.79 2.66 17.15
CA MET A 264 -32.37 2.11 15.89
C MET A 264 -31.14 1.20 16.04
N THR A 265 -30.17 1.53 16.88
CA THR A 265 -29.00 0.65 17.16
C THR A 265 -29.43 -0.66 17.80
N LYS A 266 -30.33 -0.62 18.79
CA LYS A 266 -30.88 -1.82 19.42
C LYS A 266 -31.61 -2.71 18.43
N LYS A 267 -32.48 -2.11 17.60
CA LYS A 267 -33.24 -2.84 16.58
C LYS A 267 -32.30 -3.45 15.54
N HIS A 268 -31.24 -2.74 15.15
CA HIS A 268 -30.23 -3.23 14.23
C HIS A 268 -29.48 -4.42 14.83
N TYR A 269 -28.93 -4.28 16.05
CA TYR A 269 -28.21 -5.36 16.73
C TYR A 269 -29.06 -6.64 16.87
N ARG A 270 -30.32 -6.51 17.31
CA ARG A 270 -31.27 -7.65 17.43
C ARG A 270 -31.58 -8.35 16.10
N ALA A 271 -31.44 -7.64 14.97
CA ALA A 271 -31.66 -8.21 13.64
C ALA A 271 -30.41 -8.94 13.11
N THR A 272 -29.22 -8.58 13.60
CA THR A 272 -27.94 -9.14 13.16
C THR A 272 -27.74 -10.57 13.68
N ASN A 273 -27.06 -11.42 12.91
CA ASN A 273 -26.73 -12.79 13.32
C ASN A 273 -25.86 -12.84 14.59
N ARG A 274 -25.05 -11.81 14.82
CA ARG A 274 -24.26 -11.63 16.04
C ARG A 274 -25.11 -11.75 17.30
N PHE A 275 -26.28 -11.11 17.36
CA PHE A 275 -27.16 -11.20 18.51
C PHE A 275 -27.63 -12.65 18.77
N LYS A 276 -27.86 -13.44 17.73
CA LYS A 276 -28.21 -14.86 17.87
C LYS A 276 -27.05 -15.63 18.51
N MET A 277 -25.82 -15.44 18.02
CA MET A 277 -24.63 -16.08 18.55
C MET A 277 -24.38 -15.67 20.01
N ASP A 278 -24.55 -14.40 20.33
CA ASP A 278 -24.42 -13.86 21.69
C ASP A 278 -25.44 -14.52 22.63
N MET A 279 -26.69 -14.67 22.20
CA MET A 279 -27.73 -15.29 23.01
C MET A 279 -27.52 -16.80 23.21
N PHE A 280 -27.05 -17.52 22.18
CA PHE A 280 -26.65 -18.92 22.32
C PHE A 280 -25.43 -19.09 23.24
N SER A 281 -24.49 -18.15 23.21
CA SER A 281 -23.30 -18.18 24.06
C SER A 281 -23.61 -18.03 25.56
N LEU A 282 -24.72 -17.35 25.88
CA LEU A 282 -25.19 -17.10 27.25
C LEU A 282 -26.21 -18.15 27.76
N MET A 283 -26.52 -19.17 26.95
CA MET A 283 -27.48 -20.19 27.36
C MET A 283 -26.93 -20.98 28.57
N PRO A 284 -27.69 -21.09 29.68
CA PRO A 284 -27.17 -21.63 30.94
C PRO A 284 -27.21 -23.17 30.96
N PHE A 285 -26.49 -23.81 30.03
CA PHE A 285 -26.36 -25.27 29.99
C PHE A 285 -25.67 -25.84 31.23
N ASP A 286 -25.02 -25.00 32.04
CA ASP A 286 -24.39 -25.38 33.31
C ASP A 286 -25.40 -25.84 34.36
N LEU A 287 -26.69 -25.49 34.21
CA LEU A 287 -27.76 -26.03 35.07
C LEU A 287 -27.82 -27.57 35.00
N LEU A 288 -27.31 -28.16 33.91
CA LEU A 288 -27.17 -29.61 33.77
C LEU A 288 -26.19 -30.23 34.76
N TYR A 289 -25.36 -29.42 35.46
CA TYR A 289 -24.49 -29.91 36.53
C TYR A 289 -25.27 -30.57 37.67
N TYR A 290 -26.52 -30.15 37.92
CA TYR A 290 -27.35 -30.74 38.97
C TYR A 290 -27.65 -32.23 38.71
N GLN A 291 -27.86 -32.60 37.44
CA GLN A 291 -28.23 -33.97 37.06
C GLN A 291 -27.01 -34.83 36.67
N PHE A 292 -25.99 -34.23 36.05
CA PHE A 292 -24.88 -34.98 35.42
C PHE A 292 -23.52 -34.78 36.11
N GLY A 293 -23.49 -34.03 37.21
CA GLY A 293 -22.25 -33.63 37.89
C GLY A 293 -21.49 -32.53 37.17
N PHE A 294 -20.42 -32.03 37.79
CA PHE A 294 -19.58 -30.97 37.21
C PHE A 294 -18.84 -31.51 35.98
N LYS A 295 -19.28 -31.10 34.78
CA LYS A 295 -18.63 -31.44 33.51
C LYS A 295 -18.40 -30.20 32.66
N SER A 296 -17.14 -29.93 32.34
CA SER A 296 -16.74 -28.74 31.57
C SER A 296 -17.42 -28.66 30.20
N ILE A 297 -17.80 -29.79 29.58
CA ILE A 297 -18.38 -29.83 28.23
C ILE A 297 -19.66 -29.00 28.07
N PHE A 298 -20.47 -28.85 29.12
CA PHE A 298 -21.70 -28.05 29.05
C PHE A 298 -21.45 -26.55 28.84
N ARG A 299 -20.21 -26.08 29.05
CA ARG A 299 -19.80 -24.68 28.81
C ARG A 299 -19.27 -24.40 27.40
N PHE A 300 -19.26 -25.38 26.49
CA PHE A 300 -18.71 -25.21 25.14
C PHE A 300 -19.39 -24.08 24.34
N ASN A 301 -20.66 -23.78 24.62
CA ASN A 301 -21.39 -22.69 23.98
C ASN A 301 -20.75 -21.30 24.18
N ARG A 302 -19.93 -21.08 25.23
CA ARG A 302 -19.27 -19.79 25.49
C ARG A 302 -18.23 -19.43 24.42
N ILE A 303 -17.70 -20.43 23.70
CA ILE A 303 -16.73 -20.20 22.60
C ILE A 303 -17.40 -19.49 21.40
N LEU A 304 -18.73 -19.50 21.29
CA LEU A 304 -19.46 -18.80 20.22
C LEU A 304 -19.23 -17.28 20.21
N LYS A 305 -18.71 -16.71 21.32
CA LYS A 305 -18.35 -15.28 21.43
C LYS A 305 -17.04 -14.90 20.70
N VAL A 306 -16.54 -15.77 19.81
CA VAL A 306 -15.30 -15.55 19.04
C VAL A 306 -15.31 -14.28 18.18
N GLU A 307 -16.48 -13.84 17.71
CA GLU A 307 -16.60 -12.59 16.94
C GLU A 307 -16.12 -11.36 17.74
N SER A 308 -16.37 -11.32 19.06
CA SER A 308 -15.89 -10.22 19.91
C SER A 308 -14.36 -10.18 20.02
N PHE A 309 -13.69 -11.33 19.97
CA PHE A 309 -12.22 -11.39 19.94
C PHE A 309 -11.66 -10.81 18.63
N PHE A 310 -12.25 -11.17 17.49
CA PHE A 310 -11.83 -10.64 16.20
C PHE A 310 -12.12 -9.14 16.09
N GLU A 311 -13.29 -8.69 16.55
CA GLU A 311 -13.58 -7.26 16.61
C GLU A 311 -12.56 -6.52 17.47
N PHE A 312 -12.31 -6.97 18.70
CA PHE A 312 -11.29 -6.37 19.56
C PHE A 312 -9.93 -6.30 18.87
N SER A 313 -9.51 -7.41 18.25
CA SER A 313 -8.25 -7.51 17.54
C SER A 313 -8.16 -6.47 16.41
N ASP A 314 -9.19 -6.35 15.59
CA ASP A 314 -9.22 -5.40 14.45
C ASP A 314 -9.24 -3.95 14.94
N ARG A 315 -10.00 -3.65 16.01
CA ARG A 315 -10.02 -2.30 16.60
C ARG A 315 -8.68 -1.94 17.20
N LEU A 316 -8.08 -2.82 17.99
CA LEU A 316 -6.78 -2.59 18.59
C LEU A 316 -5.72 -2.38 17.51
N GLU A 317 -5.74 -3.19 16.44
CA GLU A 317 -4.82 -3.04 15.31
C GLU A 317 -4.97 -1.67 14.62
N SER A 318 -6.18 -1.17 14.46
CA SER A 318 -6.46 0.12 13.81
C SER A 318 -6.01 1.36 14.59
N ILE A 319 -5.98 1.28 15.93
CA ILE A 319 -5.62 2.43 16.79
C ILE A 319 -4.13 2.46 17.12
N MET A 320 -3.47 1.31 17.18
CA MET A 320 -2.06 1.28 17.51
C MET A 320 -1.20 1.90 16.40
N ALA A 321 -0.37 2.88 16.77
CA ALA A 321 0.63 3.47 15.87
C ALA A 321 1.56 2.42 15.23
N LYS A 322 1.77 1.28 15.89
CA LYS A 322 2.59 0.16 15.42
C LYS A 322 1.77 -1.13 15.36
N ALA A 323 0.80 -1.19 14.43
CA ALA A 323 -0.08 -2.34 14.20
C ALA A 323 0.64 -3.71 14.13
N TYR A 324 1.88 -3.76 13.62
CA TYR A 324 2.66 -5.00 13.54
C TYR A 324 2.95 -5.64 14.91
N ILE A 325 3.04 -4.86 16.00
CA ILE A 325 3.28 -5.40 17.34
C ILE A 325 2.13 -6.32 17.77
N TRP A 326 0.90 -5.91 17.54
CA TRP A 326 -0.28 -6.72 17.86
C TRP A 326 -0.36 -7.94 16.96
N ARG A 327 -0.06 -7.81 15.66
CA ARG A 327 0.02 -8.95 14.75
C ARG A 327 1.00 -10.01 15.26
N VAL A 328 2.18 -9.61 15.73
CA VAL A 328 3.16 -10.55 16.32
C VAL A 328 2.62 -11.19 17.60
N ILE A 329 2.05 -10.41 18.53
CA ILE A 329 1.47 -10.93 19.78
C ILE A 329 0.35 -11.93 19.48
N ARG A 330 -0.54 -11.61 18.55
CA ARG A 330 -1.64 -12.48 18.11
C ARG A 330 -1.13 -13.79 17.53
N THR A 331 -0.14 -13.74 16.63
CA THR A 331 0.47 -14.96 16.04
C THR A 331 1.18 -15.81 17.09
N ILE A 332 1.89 -15.21 18.06
CA ILE A 332 2.48 -15.94 19.20
C ILE A 332 1.38 -16.56 20.06
N GLY A 333 0.30 -15.84 20.33
CA GLY A 333 -0.86 -16.36 21.06
C GLY A 333 -1.47 -17.60 20.39
N TYR A 334 -1.61 -17.59 19.06
CA TYR A 334 -2.07 -18.76 18.30
C TYR A 334 -1.11 -19.95 18.42
N LEU A 335 0.21 -19.72 18.36
CA LEU A 335 1.21 -20.76 18.57
C LEU A 335 1.08 -21.39 19.98
N LEU A 336 1.01 -20.55 21.01
CA LEU A 336 0.88 -21.01 22.40
C LEU A 336 -0.43 -21.78 22.64
N PHE A 337 -1.53 -21.35 22.01
CA PHE A 337 -2.79 -22.05 22.10
C PHE A 337 -2.78 -23.39 21.34
N MET A 338 -2.14 -23.47 20.18
CA MET A 338 -1.96 -24.75 19.47
C MET A 338 -1.10 -25.74 20.27
N LEU A 339 -0.04 -25.25 20.93
CA LEU A 339 0.75 -26.05 21.87
C LEU A 339 -0.09 -26.53 23.05
N HIS A 340 -0.95 -25.67 23.60
CA HIS A 340 -1.90 -26.02 24.65
C HIS A 340 -2.87 -27.12 24.21
N LEU A 341 -3.48 -26.99 23.03
CA LEU A 341 -4.39 -28.01 22.48
C LEU A 341 -3.67 -29.35 22.26
N ASN A 342 -2.44 -29.31 21.73
CA ASN A 342 -1.66 -30.52 21.54
C ASN A 342 -1.30 -31.19 22.88
N ALA A 343 -0.97 -30.40 23.91
CA ALA A 343 -0.74 -30.90 25.26
C ALA A 343 -1.99 -31.59 25.84
N CYS A 344 -3.16 -30.98 25.63
CA CYS A 344 -4.46 -31.54 26.04
C CYS A 344 -4.73 -32.87 25.32
N LEU A 345 -4.55 -32.94 24.00
CA LEU A 345 -4.72 -34.15 23.20
C LEU A 345 -3.77 -35.27 23.64
N TYR A 346 -2.50 -34.94 23.88
CA TYR A 346 -1.51 -35.92 24.35
C TYR A 346 -1.83 -36.45 25.76
N TYR A 347 -2.36 -35.61 26.65
CA TYR A 347 -2.82 -36.09 27.96
C TYR A 347 -3.98 -37.07 27.82
N VAL A 348 -5.00 -36.74 27.01
CA VAL A 348 -6.13 -37.65 26.75
C VAL A 348 -5.67 -38.97 26.11
N ALA A 349 -4.72 -38.91 25.18
CA ALA A 349 -4.11 -40.10 24.59
C ALA A 349 -3.34 -40.95 25.63
N SER A 350 -2.64 -40.28 26.55
CA SER A 350 -1.93 -40.95 27.66
C SER A 350 -2.89 -41.60 28.64
N ASP A 351 -4.00 -40.95 28.95
CA ASP A 351 -5.04 -41.48 29.84
C ASP A 351 -5.76 -42.68 29.20
N TYR A 352 -6.10 -42.59 27.91
CA TYR A 352 -6.70 -43.68 27.15
C TYR A 352 -5.81 -44.94 27.11
N GLN A 353 -4.50 -44.75 26.92
CA GLN A 353 -3.55 -45.86 26.91
C GLN A 353 -3.22 -46.38 28.32
N GLY A 354 -3.43 -45.55 29.35
CA GLY A 354 -3.11 -45.80 30.74
C GLY A 354 -1.85 -45.07 31.19
N ILE A 355 -2.01 -44.17 32.17
CA ILE A 355 -0.94 -43.32 32.71
C ILE A 355 0.20 -44.17 33.28
N GLY A 356 1.43 -43.92 32.84
CA GLY A 356 2.64 -44.58 33.32
C GLY A 356 2.87 -46.02 32.86
N LEU A 357 2.01 -46.57 31.99
CA LEU A 357 2.17 -47.95 31.50
C LEU A 357 3.30 -48.11 30.48
N THR A 358 3.52 -47.09 29.64
CA THR A 358 4.61 -47.08 28.66
C THR A 358 5.57 -45.92 28.91
N LYS A 359 6.74 -45.94 28.29
CA LYS A 359 7.69 -44.82 28.36
C LYS A 359 7.19 -43.61 27.57
N TRP A 360 6.32 -43.80 26.59
CA TRP A 360 5.82 -42.72 25.74
C TRP A 360 4.73 -41.90 26.43
N VAL A 361 3.84 -42.51 27.21
CA VAL A 361 2.75 -41.81 27.92
C VAL A 361 3.25 -40.95 29.07
N TYR A 362 2.41 -40.01 29.51
CA TYR A 362 2.66 -39.28 30.76
C TYR A 362 2.81 -40.26 31.94
N SER A 363 3.89 -40.12 32.72
CA SER A 363 4.26 -41.06 33.77
C SER A 363 3.56 -40.86 35.13
N GLY A 364 2.59 -39.94 35.23
CA GLY A 364 1.85 -39.69 36.47
C GLY A 364 2.62 -38.88 37.53
N GLN A 365 3.89 -38.58 37.30
CA GLN A 365 4.74 -37.85 38.25
C GLN A 365 4.77 -36.35 37.92
N GLY A 366 4.84 -35.49 38.93
CA GLY A 366 4.89 -34.02 38.76
C GLY A 366 3.62 -33.41 38.14
N SER A 367 3.71 -32.19 37.63
CA SER A 367 2.56 -31.51 36.98
C SER A 367 2.24 -32.15 35.63
N ALA A 368 1.04 -32.73 35.51
CA ALA A 368 0.53 -33.32 34.26
C ALA A 368 0.56 -32.33 33.10
N TYR A 369 0.04 -31.11 33.32
CA TYR A 369 0.03 -30.08 32.29
C TYR A 369 1.43 -29.69 31.83
N LEU A 370 2.35 -29.43 32.76
CA LEU A 370 3.69 -28.98 32.39
C LEU A 370 4.46 -30.06 31.61
N ARG A 371 4.32 -31.33 31.98
CA ARG A 371 4.95 -32.44 31.25
C ARG A 371 4.33 -32.67 29.87
N CYS A 372 3.01 -32.61 29.76
CA CYS A 372 2.32 -32.72 28.47
C CYS A 372 2.60 -31.52 27.56
N TYR A 373 2.71 -30.31 28.13
CA TYR A 373 3.10 -29.11 27.38
C TYR A 373 4.55 -29.18 26.91
N TYR A 374 5.46 -29.72 27.72
CA TYR A 374 6.83 -29.99 27.30
C TYR A 374 6.89 -30.97 26.11
N TYR A 375 6.10 -32.04 26.15
CA TYR A 375 5.93 -32.95 25.01
C TYR A 375 5.38 -32.23 23.77
N ALA A 376 4.35 -31.39 23.94
CA ALA A 376 3.73 -30.63 22.85
C ALA A 376 4.71 -29.67 22.18
N VAL A 377 5.55 -28.98 22.95
CA VAL A 377 6.61 -28.09 22.43
C VAL A 377 7.61 -28.88 21.60
N ARG A 378 8.11 -30.02 22.11
CA ARG A 378 9.13 -30.81 21.43
C ARG A 378 8.62 -31.52 20.17
N SER A 379 7.34 -31.88 20.15
CA SER A 379 6.70 -32.47 18.97
C SER A 379 6.29 -31.42 17.94
N LEU A 380 5.49 -30.42 18.33
CA LEU A 380 4.89 -29.45 17.41
C LEU A 380 5.93 -28.52 16.75
N ILE A 381 7.01 -28.18 17.48
CA ILE A 381 8.12 -27.34 16.96
C ILE A 381 9.24 -28.22 16.33
N ASN A 382 9.07 -29.55 16.30
CA ASN A 382 10.03 -30.50 15.73
C ASN A 382 11.45 -30.42 16.33
N ILE A 383 11.57 -30.14 17.64
CA ILE A 383 12.86 -30.22 18.37
C ILE A 383 13.29 -31.69 18.52
N GLY A 384 12.32 -32.61 18.67
CA GLY A 384 12.56 -34.04 18.80
C GLY A 384 13.09 -34.48 20.18
N GLY A 385 13.65 -35.69 20.23
CA GLY A 385 14.15 -36.35 21.45
C GLY A 385 13.05 -36.75 22.44
N LEU A 386 11.86 -37.06 21.92
CA LEU A 386 10.75 -37.65 22.67
C LEU A 386 11.01 -39.14 22.89
N ASN A 387 10.36 -39.71 23.90
CA ASN A 387 10.42 -41.15 24.13
C ASN A 387 9.82 -41.90 22.93
N GLU A 388 10.40 -43.04 22.58
CA GLU A 388 9.95 -43.81 21.43
C GLU A 388 8.55 -44.41 21.67
N PRO A 389 7.59 -44.22 20.74
CA PRO A 389 6.31 -44.89 20.80
C PRO A 389 6.49 -46.39 20.50
N HIS A 390 5.84 -47.24 21.28
CA HIS A 390 5.94 -48.70 21.15
C HIS A 390 4.67 -49.32 20.59
N THR A 391 3.49 -48.80 20.95
CA THR A 391 2.23 -49.36 20.50
C THR A 391 1.80 -48.78 19.15
N VAL A 392 0.97 -49.51 18.40
CA VAL A 392 0.45 -49.03 17.10
C VAL A 392 -0.30 -47.69 17.27
N PHE A 393 -1.03 -47.52 18.38
CA PHE A 393 -1.71 -46.28 18.70
C PHE A 393 -0.73 -45.12 18.94
N GLU A 394 0.29 -45.34 19.77
CA GLU A 394 1.32 -44.34 20.06
C GLU A 394 2.08 -43.93 18.79
N ILE A 395 2.45 -44.90 17.95
CA ILE A 395 3.15 -44.66 16.68
C ILE A 395 2.27 -43.83 15.75
N THR A 396 0.99 -44.20 15.60
CA THR A 396 0.04 -43.49 14.75
C THR A 396 -0.21 -42.05 15.23
N PHE A 397 -0.39 -41.88 16.55
CA PHE A 397 -0.57 -40.56 17.17
C PHE A 397 0.67 -39.69 16.99
N GLN A 398 1.86 -40.22 17.31
CA GLN A 398 3.11 -39.49 17.20
C GLN A 398 3.41 -39.09 15.75
N MET A 399 3.17 -39.98 14.79
CA MET A 399 3.32 -39.71 13.36
C MET A 399 2.37 -38.59 12.91
N THR A 400 1.09 -38.69 13.26
CA THR A 400 0.07 -37.66 12.93
C THR A 400 0.42 -36.31 13.56
N ASN A 401 0.90 -36.32 14.80
CA ASN A 401 1.32 -35.14 15.52
C ASN A 401 2.53 -34.46 14.85
N PHE A 402 3.53 -35.23 14.39
CA PHE A 402 4.66 -34.66 13.63
C PHE A 402 4.22 -34.06 12.30
N PHE A 403 3.37 -34.75 11.53
CA PHE A 403 2.85 -34.21 10.27
C PHE A 403 2.06 -32.91 10.50
N THR A 404 1.20 -32.88 11.52
CA THR A 404 0.44 -31.68 11.89
C THR A 404 1.36 -30.57 12.37
N GLY A 405 2.37 -30.89 13.18
CA GLY A 405 3.37 -29.95 13.70
C GLY A 405 4.16 -29.27 12.60
N VAL A 406 4.66 -30.01 11.61
CA VAL A 406 5.35 -29.44 10.44
C VAL A 406 4.46 -28.44 9.71
N PHE A 407 3.19 -28.77 9.46
CA PHE A 407 2.26 -27.87 8.75
C PHE A 407 1.94 -26.60 9.57
N VAL A 408 1.55 -26.76 10.83
CA VAL A 408 1.19 -25.65 11.72
C VAL A 408 2.38 -24.72 11.95
N PHE A 409 3.55 -25.28 12.30
CA PHE A 409 4.74 -24.49 12.56
C PHE A 409 5.23 -23.75 11.30
N SER A 410 5.22 -24.40 10.13
CA SER A 410 5.62 -23.77 8.87
C SER A 410 4.68 -22.61 8.48
N SER A 411 3.37 -22.80 8.65
CA SER A 411 2.37 -21.74 8.38
C SER A 411 2.56 -20.53 9.30
N LEU A 412 2.73 -20.76 10.61
CA LEU A 412 2.95 -19.69 11.58
C LEU A 412 4.27 -18.96 11.34
N LEU A 413 5.35 -19.67 11.02
CA LEU A 413 6.64 -19.07 10.68
C LEU A 413 6.54 -18.19 9.41
N GLY A 414 5.80 -18.64 8.40
CA GLY A 414 5.50 -17.85 7.20
C GLY A 414 4.78 -16.54 7.52
N GLN A 415 3.73 -16.60 8.34
CA GLN A 415 3.00 -15.41 8.77
C GLN A 415 3.88 -14.45 9.59
N MET A 416 4.70 -14.98 10.52
CA MET A 416 5.63 -14.15 11.30
C MET A 416 6.62 -13.42 10.39
N ARG A 417 7.17 -14.11 9.38
CA ARG A 417 8.04 -13.49 8.37
C ARG A 417 7.32 -12.35 7.66
N ASP A 418 6.10 -12.58 7.19
CA ASP A 418 5.36 -11.56 6.43
C ASP A 418 5.06 -10.32 7.28
N VAL A 419 4.74 -10.49 8.57
CA VAL A 419 4.55 -9.36 9.50
C VAL A 419 5.85 -8.58 9.72
N ILE A 420 6.99 -9.26 9.88
CA ILE A 420 8.31 -8.62 10.05
C ILE A 420 8.73 -7.88 8.78
N CYS A 421 8.51 -8.47 7.60
CA CYS A 421 8.78 -7.84 6.31
C CYS A 421 7.92 -6.58 6.13
N ALA A 422 6.62 -6.65 6.48
CA ALA A 422 5.74 -5.48 6.43
C ALA A 422 6.18 -4.39 7.41
N ALA A 423 6.63 -4.75 8.62
CA ALA A 423 7.08 -3.80 9.64
C ALA A 423 8.37 -3.07 9.24
N THR A 424 9.26 -3.74 8.50
CA THR A 424 10.56 -3.19 8.07
C THR A 424 10.54 -2.72 6.61
N ALA A 425 9.37 -2.67 5.97
CA ALA A 425 9.22 -2.34 4.54
C ALA A 425 9.81 -0.97 4.17
N GLY A 426 9.50 0.08 4.94
CA GLY A 426 10.02 1.43 4.68
C GLY A 426 11.55 1.52 4.78
N GLN A 427 12.13 0.88 5.81
CA GLN A 427 13.58 0.84 5.98
C GLN A 427 14.26 0.00 4.89
N THR A 428 13.61 -1.08 4.46
CA THR A 428 14.09 -1.93 3.36
C THR A 428 14.04 -1.19 2.04
N TYR A 429 12.98 -0.44 1.76
CA TYR A 429 12.86 0.43 0.58
C TYR A 429 13.96 1.48 0.55
N PHE A 430 14.19 2.17 1.67
CA PHE A 430 15.27 3.14 1.81
C PHE A 430 16.65 2.52 1.50
N ARG A 431 16.98 1.39 2.16
CA ARG A 431 18.26 0.70 1.96
C ARG A 431 18.42 0.24 0.51
N SER A 432 17.37 -0.34 -0.07
CA SER A 432 17.37 -0.78 -1.46
C SER A 432 17.57 0.38 -2.44
N SER A 433 16.90 1.52 -2.24
CA SER A 433 17.09 2.72 -3.07
C SER A 433 18.52 3.25 -3.00
N MET A 434 19.08 3.36 -1.79
CA MET A 434 20.47 3.77 -1.59
C MET A 434 21.45 2.78 -2.26
N ASP A 435 21.27 1.48 -2.05
CA ASP A 435 22.16 0.44 -2.58
C ASP A 435 22.11 0.38 -4.11
N ASN A 436 20.92 0.53 -4.72
CA ASN A 436 20.76 0.62 -6.17
C ASN A 436 21.48 1.84 -6.76
N THR A 437 21.36 3.00 -6.11
CA THR A 437 22.05 4.23 -6.55
C THR A 437 23.57 4.10 -6.40
N VAL A 438 24.04 3.50 -5.31
CA VAL A 438 25.47 3.22 -5.12
C VAL A 438 25.97 2.23 -6.16
N ALA A 439 25.24 1.15 -6.43
CA ALA A 439 25.57 0.17 -7.45
C ALA A 439 25.68 0.83 -8.84
N TYR A 440 24.74 1.70 -9.19
CA TYR A 440 24.80 2.49 -10.42
C TYR A 440 26.08 3.35 -10.50
N MET A 441 26.43 4.05 -9.42
CA MET A 441 27.64 4.88 -9.37
C MET A 441 28.92 4.06 -9.50
N VAL A 442 28.98 2.88 -8.87
CA VAL A 442 30.12 1.96 -8.95
C VAL A 442 30.28 1.44 -10.37
N THR A 443 29.20 0.98 -11.01
CA THR A 443 29.21 0.51 -12.41
C THR A 443 29.69 1.61 -13.37
N ASN A 444 29.28 2.85 -13.12
CA ASN A 444 29.68 4.01 -13.93
C ASN A 444 31.04 4.62 -13.51
N LYS A 445 31.80 3.96 -12.62
CA LYS A 445 33.14 4.39 -12.16
C LYS A 445 33.16 5.81 -11.58
N ILE A 446 32.08 6.22 -10.94
CA ILE A 446 31.99 7.52 -10.28
C ILE A 446 32.94 7.54 -9.05
N PRO A 447 33.70 8.62 -8.80
CA PRO A 447 34.63 8.70 -7.68
C PRO A 447 33.97 8.48 -6.31
N SER A 448 34.67 7.81 -5.38
CA SER A 448 34.15 7.50 -4.03
C SER A 448 33.74 8.73 -3.21
N ILE A 449 34.29 9.91 -3.50
CA ILE A 449 33.87 11.17 -2.86
C ILE A 449 32.41 11.52 -3.18
N VAL A 450 31.98 11.31 -4.43
CA VAL A 450 30.59 11.55 -4.84
C VAL A 450 29.69 10.44 -4.28
N GLN A 451 30.16 9.19 -4.29
CA GLN A 451 29.41 8.06 -3.72
C GLN A 451 29.13 8.28 -2.22
N ASN A 452 30.14 8.68 -1.45
CA ASN A 452 29.99 8.97 -0.03
C ASN A 452 29.05 10.16 0.19
N ARG A 453 29.13 11.20 -0.64
CA ARG A 453 28.21 12.33 -0.57
C ARG A 453 26.76 11.90 -0.79
N VAL A 454 26.48 11.09 -1.80
CA VAL A 454 25.13 10.56 -2.07
C VAL A 454 24.66 9.69 -0.90
N ARG A 455 25.52 8.83 -0.34
CA ARG A 455 25.20 8.04 0.85
C ARG A 455 24.82 8.93 2.04
N THR A 456 25.61 9.98 2.30
CA THR A 456 25.31 10.97 3.36
C THR A 456 23.97 11.66 3.14
N TRP A 457 23.64 12.01 1.90
CA TRP A 457 22.32 12.57 1.56
C TRP A 457 21.19 11.59 1.87
N TYR A 458 21.29 10.34 1.43
CA TYR A 458 20.30 9.30 1.73
C TYR A 458 20.13 9.12 3.24
N THR A 459 21.22 8.88 3.98
CA THR A 459 21.18 8.67 5.44
C THR A 459 20.56 9.85 6.17
N TYR A 460 21.01 11.07 5.88
CA TYR A 460 20.45 12.25 6.55
C TYR A 460 18.99 12.50 6.18
N THR A 461 18.60 12.28 4.92
CA THR A 461 17.20 12.41 4.48
C THR A 461 16.30 11.44 5.25
N TRP A 462 16.73 10.19 5.37
CA TRP A 462 16.01 9.19 6.17
C TRP A 462 15.94 9.57 7.66
N ASP A 463 17.05 9.99 8.26
CA ASP A 463 17.09 10.34 9.69
C ASP A 463 16.27 11.62 9.99
N ALA A 464 16.18 12.55 9.03
CA ALA A 464 15.46 13.81 9.19
C ALA A 464 13.95 13.73 8.85
N GLN A 465 13.56 12.92 7.86
CA GLN A 465 12.19 12.86 7.35
C GLN A 465 11.50 11.51 7.54
N GLY A 466 12.25 10.42 7.73
CA GLY A 466 11.70 9.05 7.80
C GLY A 466 11.16 8.51 6.48
N MET A 467 11.33 9.25 5.38
CA MET A 467 10.90 8.90 4.03
C MET A 467 11.74 9.63 2.99
N LEU A 468 11.78 9.12 1.76
CA LEU A 468 12.51 9.76 0.65
C LEU A 468 11.64 10.76 -0.13
N ASP A 469 10.33 10.53 -0.18
CA ASP A 469 9.38 11.39 -0.87
C ASP A 469 8.06 11.46 -0.10
N GLU A 470 7.72 12.66 0.38
CA GLU A 470 6.46 12.94 1.10
C GLU A 470 5.26 13.01 0.13
N SER A 471 5.49 13.34 -1.14
CA SER A 471 4.42 13.49 -2.11
C SER A 471 3.75 12.16 -2.45
N GLU A 472 4.53 11.07 -2.51
CA GLU A 472 4.03 9.70 -2.72
C GLU A 472 3.01 9.27 -1.63
N LEU A 473 3.22 9.73 -0.39
CA LEU A 473 2.32 9.43 0.73
C LEU A 473 0.99 10.20 0.62
N LEU A 474 1.05 11.47 0.22
CA LEU A 474 -0.10 12.38 0.23
C LEU A 474 -0.97 12.29 -1.04
N ASP A 475 -0.45 11.71 -2.14
CA ASP A 475 -1.14 11.67 -3.43
C ASP A 475 -2.42 10.79 -3.43
N LYS A 476 -2.46 9.78 -2.56
CA LYS A 476 -3.60 8.86 -2.45
C LYS A 476 -4.79 9.43 -1.68
N MET A 477 -4.62 10.57 -1.00
CA MET A 477 -5.66 11.15 -0.15
C MET A 477 -6.52 12.15 -0.92
N PRO A 478 -7.83 12.25 -0.62
CA PRO A 478 -8.65 13.34 -1.11
C PRO A 478 -8.09 14.71 -0.74
N LEU A 479 -8.27 15.69 -1.63
CA LEU A 479 -7.73 17.05 -1.47
C LEU A 479 -8.06 17.68 -0.11
N VAL A 480 -9.28 17.48 0.39
CA VAL A 480 -9.72 18.04 1.68
C VAL A 480 -8.86 17.54 2.83
N MET A 481 -8.53 16.25 2.87
CA MET A 481 -7.69 15.65 3.93
C MET A 481 -6.24 16.11 3.79
N LYS A 482 -5.71 16.13 2.56
CA LYS A 482 -4.36 16.64 2.27
C LYS A 482 -4.20 18.10 2.71
N THR A 483 -5.23 18.91 2.47
CA THR A 483 -5.28 20.32 2.88
C THR A 483 -5.27 20.47 4.39
N ALA A 484 -6.08 19.67 5.10
CA ALA A 484 -6.09 19.69 6.56
C ALA A 484 -4.72 19.37 7.16
N ILE A 485 -4.04 18.34 6.63
CA ILE A 485 -2.68 17.97 7.06
C ILE A 485 -1.68 19.10 6.77
N ALA A 486 -1.70 19.65 5.55
CA ALA A 486 -0.79 20.73 5.15
C ALA A 486 -0.95 21.98 6.03
N VAL A 487 -2.20 22.33 6.36
CA VAL A 487 -2.54 23.44 7.25
C VAL A 487 -1.99 23.22 8.65
N ASP A 488 -2.21 22.04 9.23
CA ASP A 488 -1.79 21.72 10.60
C ASP A 488 -0.27 21.69 10.75
N ILE A 489 0.46 21.19 9.74
CA ILE A 489 1.93 21.10 9.79
C ILE A 489 2.60 22.46 9.62
N ASN A 490 2.15 23.28 8.64
CA ASN A 490 2.98 24.40 8.14
C ASN A 490 2.30 25.78 8.16
N LEU A 491 0.98 25.90 8.33
CA LEU A 491 0.30 27.20 8.14
C LEU A 491 0.80 28.28 9.11
N GLU A 492 1.03 27.94 10.38
CA GLU A 492 1.52 28.91 11.37
C GLU A 492 2.92 29.43 11.01
N THR A 493 3.80 28.56 10.54
CA THR A 493 5.14 28.94 10.09
C THR A 493 5.05 29.89 8.92
N PHE A 494 4.17 29.62 7.95
CA PHE A 494 3.99 30.45 6.76
C PHE A 494 3.37 31.81 7.05
N LYS A 495 2.45 31.89 8.01
CA LYS A 495 1.87 33.17 8.47
C LYS A 495 2.91 34.10 9.10
N LYS A 496 3.93 33.56 9.76
CA LYS A 496 5.00 34.33 10.42
C LYS A 496 6.00 34.93 9.44
N ILE A 497 6.10 34.37 8.23
CA ILE A 497 7.05 34.83 7.19
C ILE A 497 6.72 36.26 6.74
N ASP A 498 7.70 37.15 6.85
CA ASP A 498 7.54 38.58 6.52
C ASP A 498 7.08 38.85 5.09
N LEU A 499 7.47 38.01 4.14
CA LEU A 499 7.03 38.11 2.74
C LEU A 499 5.50 37.92 2.62
N PHE A 500 4.92 36.97 3.36
CA PHE A 500 3.52 36.59 3.24
C PHE A 500 2.55 37.33 4.18
N LYS A 501 3.07 38.15 5.12
CA LYS A 501 2.22 38.99 5.99
C LYS A 501 1.22 39.85 5.21
N GLY A 502 -0.07 39.78 5.52
CA GLY A 502 -1.11 40.54 4.82
C GLY A 502 -1.52 39.99 3.46
N CYS A 503 -1.06 38.79 3.08
CA CYS A 503 -1.70 38.00 2.04
C CYS A 503 -2.90 37.24 2.62
N ASP A 504 -3.84 36.90 1.75
CA ASP A 504 -5.00 36.07 2.11
C ASP A 504 -4.57 34.69 2.64
N GLN A 505 -5.27 34.19 3.65
CA GLN A 505 -4.99 32.90 4.26
C GLN A 505 -5.23 31.75 3.28
N GLN A 506 -6.28 31.82 2.45
CA GLN A 506 -6.58 30.77 1.47
C GLN A 506 -5.46 30.62 0.42
N MET A 507 -4.88 31.74 -0.04
CA MET A 507 -3.69 31.72 -0.90
C MET A 507 -2.53 30.95 -0.26
N LEU A 508 -2.30 31.11 1.05
CA LEU A 508 -1.25 30.38 1.75
C LEU A 508 -1.54 28.88 1.80
N VAL A 509 -2.80 28.50 2.02
CA VAL A 509 -3.23 27.10 2.00
C VAL A 509 -2.99 26.46 0.62
N ASP A 510 -3.38 27.13 -0.45
CA ASP A 510 -3.16 26.66 -1.83
C ASP A 510 -1.67 26.54 -2.16
N MET A 511 -0.85 27.44 -1.63
CA MET A 511 0.60 27.40 -1.78
C MET A 511 1.21 26.21 -1.04
N LEU A 512 0.77 25.91 0.18
CA LEU A 512 1.26 24.77 0.98
C LEU A 512 1.11 23.44 0.24
N LEU A 513 0.03 23.28 -0.52
CA LEU A 513 -0.25 22.07 -1.30
C LEU A 513 0.70 21.85 -2.48
N ARG A 514 1.44 22.88 -2.91
CA ARG A 514 2.38 22.84 -4.05
C ARG A 514 3.85 22.87 -3.65
N LEU A 515 4.14 22.91 -2.35
CA LEU A 515 5.52 22.92 -1.86
C LEU A 515 6.16 21.55 -1.98
N LYS A 516 7.43 21.53 -2.37
CA LYS A 516 8.29 20.34 -2.34
C LYS A 516 9.34 20.50 -1.25
N SER A 517 9.50 19.52 -0.37
CA SER A 517 10.56 19.52 0.64
C SER A 517 11.82 18.90 0.05
N ILE A 518 12.94 19.63 0.06
CA ILE A 518 14.25 19.17 -0.46
C ILE A 518 15.33 19.41 0.59
N ILE A 519 16.20 18.42 0.79
CA ILE A 519 17.35 18.50 1.68
C ILE A 519 18.63 18.76 0.88
N TYR A 520 19.39 19.76 1.29
CA TYR A 520 20.72 20.09 0.78
C TYR A 520 21.80 19.72 1.81
N LEU A 521 22.94 19.25 1.32
CA LEU A 521 24.09 18.92 2.15
C LEU A 521 24.94 20.16 2.46
N PRO A 522 25.75 20.13 3.54
CA PRO A 522 26.69 21.20 3.84
C PRO A 522 27.61 21.49 2.65
N GLY A 523 27.64 22.75 2.23
CA GLY A 523 28.45 23.22 1.13
C GLY A 523 27.78 23.21 -0.25
N ASP A 524 26.55 22.71 -0.35
CA ASP A 524 25.81 22.66 -1.60
C ASP A 524 25.33 24.05 -2.03
N PHE A 525 25.51 24.37 -3.31
CA PHE A 525 24.94 25.58 -3.88
C PHE A 525 23.46 25.34 -4.23
N VAL A 526 22.61 26.26 -3.78
CA VAL A 526 21.16 26.18 -3.92
C VAL A 526 20.69 27.12 -5.03
N GLY A 527 20.06 26.54 -6.06
CA GLY A 527 19.33 27.24 -7.11
C GLY A 527 20.21 28.06 -8.06
N ASP A 528 20.56 27.49 -9.21
CA ASP A 528 21.34 28.16 -10.27
C ASP A 528 20.47 29.10 -11.13
N ILE A 529 19.25 28.67 -11.47
CA ILE A 529 18.30 29.43 -12.29
C ILE A 529 17.15 29.98 -11.42
N GLY A 530 16.74 31.22 -11.66
CA GLY A 530 15.70 31.95 -10.92
C GLY A 530 14.25 31.48 -11.13
N LYS A 531 14.01 30.17 -11.25
CA LYS A 531 12.68 29.58 -11.50
C LYS A 531 11.92 29.17 -10.24
N GLU A 532 12.57 29.22 -9.08
CA GLU A 532 12.04 28.69 -7.83
C GLU A 532 12.31 29.70 -6.70
N MET A 533 11.45 29.71 -5.69
CA MET A 533 11.77 30.32 -4.40
C MET A 533 11.95 29.24 -3.35
N TYR A 534 12.75 29.57 -2.34
CA TYR A 534 13.10 28.66 -1.26
C TYR A 534 12.70 29.26 0.08
N ILE A 535 12.11 28.43 0.92
CA ILE A 535 11.72 28.77 2.28
C ILE A 535 12.47 27.83 3.22
N ILE A 536 13.21 28.38 4.17
CA ILE A 536 14.06 27.58 5.06
C ILE A 536 13.19 26.98 6.15
N LYS A 537 12.94 25.67 6.09
CA LYS A 537 12.23 24.92 7.14
C LYS A 537 13.14 24.67 8.33
N GLY A 538 14.39 24.27 8.08
CA GLY A 538 15.38 23.97 9.10
C GLY A 538 16.81 24.08 8.57
N GLY A 539 17.75 24.37 9.47
CA GLY A 539 19.14 24.66 9.12
C GLY A 539 19.39 26.12 8.74
N ALA A 540 20.49 26.36 8.06
CA ALA A 540 20.90 27.69 7.63
C ALA A 540 21.59 27.67 6.26
N VAL A 541 21.41 28.74 5.50
CA VAL A 541 22.08 28.97 4.22
C VAL A 541 22.80 30.31 4.25
N GLN A 542 23.88 30.42 3.50
CA GLN A 542 24.74 31.59 3.41
C GLN A 542 24.67 32.16 2.00
N VAL A 543 24.39 33.45 1.88
CA VAL A 543 24.50 34.17 0.63
C VAL A 543 25.96 34.56 0.47
N VAL A 544 26.60 34.04 -0.57
CA VAL A 544 28.03 34.17 -0.84
C VAL A 544 28.29 34.93 -2.14
N GLY A 545 29.45 35.55 -2.24
CA GLY A 545 29.98 36.09 -3.48
C GLY A 545 31.42 36.58 -3.32
N GLY A 546 31.83 37.53 -4.16
CA GLY A 546 33.23 37.90 -4.32
C GLY A 546 34.03 36.89 -5.15
N PRO A 547 35.34 37.11 -5.33
CA PRO A 547 36.23 36.17 -6.01
C PRO A 547 36.13 34.80 -5.32
N ASP A 548 35.83 33.76 -6.10
CA ASP A 548 35.67 32.36 -5.66
C ASP A 548 34.56 32.10 -4.61
N ASN A 549 33.55 32.95 -4.48
CA ASN A 549 32.43 32.78 -3.54
C ASN A 549 32.88 32.66 -2.06
N SER A 550 33.99 33.31 -1.71
CA SER A 550 34.62 33.24 -0.39
C SER A 550 34.01 34.20 0.64
N ILE A 551 33.33 35.26 0.20
CA ILE A 551 32.77 36.28 1.07
C ILE A 551 31.32 35.94 1.40
N VAL A 552 31.00 35.80 2.69
CA VAL A 552 29.63 35.59 3.19
C VAL A 552 28.98 36.94 3.48
N PHE A 553 27.92 37.28 2.75
CA PHE A 553 27.18 38.53 2.96
C PHE A 553 26.17 38.42 4.09
N VAL A 554 25.39 37.34 4.11
CA VAL A 554 24.35 37.13 5.11
C VAL A 554 24.10 35.64 5.33
N THR A 555 23.82 35.26 6.56
CA THR A 555 23.35 33.91 6.91
C THR A 555 21.85 33.96 7.17
N LEU A 556 21.08 33.22 6.38
CA LEU A 556 19.63 33.08 6.51
C LEU A 556 19.33 31.82 7.32
N LYS A 557 18.46 31.94 8.32
CA LYS A 557 18.04 30.85 9.21
C LYS A 557 16.60 30.42 8.89
N ALA A 558 16.12 29.39 9.61
CA ALA A 558 14.74 28.92 9.50
C ALA A 558 13.72 30.07 9.59
N GLY A 559 12.68 30.02 8.75
CA GLY A 559 11.66 31.06 8.61
C GLY A 559 12.01 32.18 7.62
N CYS A 560 13.27 32.28 7.19
CA CYS A 560 13.65 33.19 6.10
C CYS A 560 13.31 32.61 4.72
N VAL A 561 13.06 33.51 3.78
CA VAL A 561 12.80 33.21 2.36
C VAL A 561 13.92 33.78 1.53
N PHE A 562 14.31 33.06 0.48
CA PHE A 562 15.23 33.57 -0.53
C PHE A 562 14.84 33.11 -1.94
N GLY A 563 15.31 33.85 -2.94
CA GLY A 563 14.96 33.60 -4.35
C GLY A 563 13.63 34.21 -4.79
N GLU A 564 12.97 34.94 -3.90
CA GLU A 564 11.72 35.68 -4.12
C GLU A 564 11.85 36.77 -5.18
N ILE A 565 13.03 37.38 -5.32
CA ILE A 565 13.28 38.47 -6.28
C ILE A 565 13.14 37.96 -7.72
N SER A 566 13.73 36.80 -8.04
CA SER A 566 13.66 36.21 -9.39
C SER A 566 12.25 35.78 -9.79
N LEU A 567 11.37 35.51 -8.82
CA LEU A 567 9.96 35.19 -9.07
C LEU A 567 9.12 36.45 -9.33
N LEU A 568 9.37 37.52 -8.56
CA LEU A 568 8.58 38.76 -8.58
C LEU A 568 9.05 39.77 -9.64
N GLN A 569 10.25 39.60 -10.20
CA GLN A 569 10.79 40.48 -11.23
C GLN A 569 10.18 40.15 -12.60
N SER A 570 9.70 41.20 -13.29
CA SER A 570 9.18 41.10 -14.65
C SER A 570 10.28 40.64 -15.61
N SER A 571 9.91 39.85 -16.61
CA SER A 571 10.82 39.30 -17.63
C SER A 571 11.62 40.36 -18.39
N LYS A 572 11.19 41.63 -18.36
CA LYS A 572 11.85 42.77 -19.01
C LYS A 572 13.21 43.18 -18.42
N ASP A 573 13.46 42.93 -17.12
CA ASP A 573 14.67 43.42 -16.40
C ASP A 573 15.66 42.31 -16.02
N GLY A 574 15.74 41.22 -16.80
CA GLY A 574 16.62 40.07 -16.52
C GLY A 574 15.96 38.97 -15.67
N GLY A 575 14.64 38.88 -15.72
CA GLY A 575 13.74 38.20 -14.78
C GLY A 575 13.82 36.66 -14.62
N ASN A 576 14.96 36.03 -14.87
CA ASN A 576 15.22 34.62 -14.52
C ASN A 576 16.66 34.35 -14.02
N ARG A 577 17.51 35.39 -13.88
CA ARG A 577 18.87 35.23 -13.33
C ARG A 577 18.84 35.42 -11.80
N ARG A 578 19.62 34.60 -11.08
CA ARG A 578 19.83 34.78 -9.64
C ARG A 578 20.70 36.00 -9.38
N THR A 579 20.40 36.75 -8.32
CA THR A 579 21.16 37.96 -7.95
C THR A 579 22.36 37.67 -7.06
N ALA A 580 22.45 36.47 -6.49
CA ALA A 580 23.52 36.05 -5.61
C ALA A 580 23.59 34.52 -5.55
N ASN A 581 24.78 34.00 -5.25
CA ASN A 581 24.99 32.59 -4.99
C ASN A 581 24.59 32.28 -3.54
N VAL A 582 23.86 31.19 -3.34
CA VAL A 582 23.45 30.74 -2.01
C VAL A 582 24.03 29.36 -1.78
N LYS A 583 24.67 29.17 -0.63
CA LYS A 583 25.33 27.93 -0.23
C LYS A 583 24.76 27.44 1.09
N ALA A 584 24.46 26.15 1.21
CA ALA A 584 24.05 25.55 2.47
C ALA A 584 25.22 25.56 3.47
N TYR A 585 24.99 26.11 4.67
CA TYR A 585 26.03 26.17 5.71
C TYR A 585 26.20 24.80 6.40
N GLY A 586 25.08 24.18 6.74
CA GLY A 586 24.99 22.81 7.22
C GLY A 586 23.99 22.02 6.39
N PHE A 587 23.43 20.95 6.97
CA PHE A 587 22.27 20.32 6.39
C PHE A 587 21.09 21.29 6.43
N ALA A 588 20.50 21.57 5.28
CA ALA A 588 19.42 22.54 5.15
C ALA A 588 18.19 21.86 4.54
N ASN A 589 17.06 21.93 5.25
CA ASN A 589 15.77 21.48 4.75
C ASN A 589 15.00 22.70 4.22
N LEU A 590 14.74 22.71 2.92
CA LEU A 590 14.12 23.81 2.20
C LEU A 590 12.78 23.36 1.61
N PHE A 591 11.77 24.21 1.71
CA PHE A 591 10.59 24.11 0.86
C PHE A 591 10.84 24.88 -0.43
N VAL A 592 10.56 24.23 -1.56
CA VAL A 592 10.70 24.78 -2.90
C VAL A 592 9.30 25.06 -3.45
N LEU A 593 9.11 26.28 -3.96
CA LEU A 593 7.92 26.66 -4.72
C LEU A 593 8.33 27.12 -6.12
N GLU A 594 7.74 26.51 -7.14
CA GLU A 594 8.02 26.87 -8.53
C GLU A 594 7.34 28.19 -8.92
N LYS A 595 7.97 28.95 -9.82
CA LYS A 595 7.43 30.19 -10.38
C LYS A 595 6.04 29.98 -10.95
N LYS A 596 5.89 28.93 -11.76
CA LYS A 596 4.63 28.58 -12.43
C LYS A 596 3.51 28.38 -11.42
N ASP A 597 3.76 27.55 -10.41
CA ASP A 597 2.79 27.27 -9.35
C ASP A 597 2.37 28.52 -8.57
N LEU A 598 3.32 29.38 -8.24
CA LEU A 598 3.02 30.65 -7.60
C LEU A 598 2.14 31.54 -8.48
N PHE A 599 2.47 31.70 -9.77
CA PHE A 599 1.67 32.53 -10.67
C PHE A 599 0.27 31.98 -10.90
N ASP A 600 0.12 30.65 -11.04
CA ASP A 600 -1.17 29.99 -11.17
C ASP A 600 -2.07 30.28 -9.95
N ILE A 601 -1.50 30.27 -8.73
CA ILE A 601 -2.22 30.64 -7.51
C ILE A 601 -2.59 32.13 -7.52
N LEU A 602 -1.64 33.01 -7.83
CA LEU A 602 -1.83 34.46 -7.75
C LEU A 602 -2.92 35.01 -8.70
N VAL A 603 -3.22 34.30 -9.80
CA VAL A 603 -4.35 34.63 -10.69
C VAL A 603 -5.68 34.65 -9.93
N HIS A 604 -5.83 33.78 -8.93
CA HIS A 604 -7.05 33.70 -8.11
C HIS A 604 -7.07 34.69 -6.93
N TYR A 605 -5.91 35.25 -6.55
CA TYR A 605 -5.76 36.13 -5.39
C TYR A 605 -5.09 37.48 -5.76
N PRO A 606 -5.77 38.35 -6.53
CA PRO A 606 -5.18 39.59 -7.05
C PRO A 606 -4.76 40.59 -5.97
N GLU A 607 -5.44 40.63 -4.83
CA GLU A 607 -5.04 41.50 -3.72
C GLU A 607 -3.72 41.04 -3.07
N SER A 608 -3.56 39.74 -2.83
CA SER A 608 -2.30 39.16 -2.36
C SER A 608 -1.17 39.36 -3.36
N GLN A 609 -1.45 39.28 -4.67
CA GLN A 609 -0.49 39.60 -5.72
C GLN A 609 0.00 41.05 -5.62
N LYS A 610 -0.90 42.03 -5.38
CA LYS A 610 -0.51 43.43 -5.16
C LYS A 610 0.38 43.59 -3.92
N VAL A 611 0.06 42.89 -2.82
CA VAL A 611 0.86 42.92 -1.59
C VAL A 611 2.26 42.36 -1.83
N LEU A 612 2.36 41.18 -2.46
CA LEU A 612 3.64 40.55 -2.82
C LEU A 612 4.43 41.41 -3.80
N ALA A 613 3.80 42.02 -4.80
CA ALA A 613 4.46 42.91 -5.74
C ALA A 613 5.00 44.18 -5.06
N ARG A 614 4.25 44.77 -4.11
CA ARG A 614 4.71 45.93 -3.31
C ARG A 614 5.91 45.56 -2.45
N LYS A 615 5.87 44.40 -1.78
CA LYS A 615 7.00 43.90 -0.98
C LYS A 615 8.20 43.55 -1.83
N GLY A 616 8.00 42.90 -2.97
CA GLY A 616 9.04 42.62 -3.96
C GLY A 616 9.74 43.89 -4.42
N LYS A 617 8.99 44.94 -4.79
CA LYS A 617 9.55 46.26 -5.15
C LYS A 617 10.35 46.88 -4.00
N LYS A 618 9.91 46.75 -2.75
CA LYS A 618 10.63 47.25 -1.57
C LYS A 618 11.95 46.49 -1.36
N LEU A 619 11.94 45.17 -1.50
CA LEU A 619 13.12 44.31 -1.41
C LEU A 619 14.13 44.61 -2.53
N MET A 620 13.64 44.90 -3.75
CA MET A 620 14.48 45.33 -4.86
C MET A 620 15.11 46.71 -4.62
N LYS A 621 14.35 47.69 -4.12
CA LYS A 621 14.87 49.04 -3.83
C LYS A 621 15.85 49.08 -2.66
N ALA A 622 15.68 48.19 -1.69
CA ALA A 622 16.59 48.08 -0.55
C ALA A 622 17.98 47.52 -0.93
N LYS A 623 18.09 46.83 -2.08
CA LYS A 623 19.36 46.45 -2.68
C LYS A 623 19.70 47.48 -3.77
N GLY A 624 20.76 48.26 -3.56
CA GLY A 624 21.30 49.18 -4.57
C GLY A 624 21.66 48.47 -5.89
N PRO A 625 22.06 49.22 -6.94
CA PRO A 625 22.19 48.70 -8.30
C PRO A 625 23.09 47.46 -8.33
N ALA A 626 22.66 46.46 -9.11
CA ALA A 626 23.33 45.18 -9.27
C ALA A 626 24.84 45.36 -9.47
N ALA A 627 25.63 44.69 -8.62
CA ALA A 627 27.08 44.61 -8.79
C ALA A 627 27.41 44.15 -10.21
N ALA A 628 28.37 44.85 -10.81
CA ALA A 628 28.79 44.73 -12.19
C ALA A 628 29.10 43.29 -12.61
N LYS A 629 28.85 43.02 -13.89
CA LYS A 629 29.11 41.77 -14.60
C LYS A 629 30.50 41.20 -14.23
N ALA A 630 30.52 40.06 -13.56
CA ALA A 630 31.65 39.15 -13.61
C ALA A 630 31.34 38.11 -14.70
N ASP A 631 32.20 38.04 -15.72
CA ASP A 631 32.16 36.98 -16.72
C ASP A 631 32.45 35.63 -16.02
N GLU A 632 31.51 34.69 -16.14
CA GLU A 632 31.64 33.34 -15.60
C GLU A 632 32.00 32.36 -16.72
N ASP A 633 33.24 31.86 -16.68
CA ASP A 633 33.64 30.66 -17.39
C ASP A 633 32.85 29.45 -16.86
N LYS A 634 31.99 28.87 -17.69
CA LYS A 634 31.26 27.64 -17.39
C LYS A 634 32.22 26.47 -17.18
N LYS A 635 32.58 26.18 -15.92
CA LYS A 635 33.24 24.91 -15.56
C LYS A 635 32.20 23.79 -15.40
N LYS A 636 32.16 22.88 -16.36
CA LYS A 636 31.29 21.68 -16.36
C LYS A 636 31.63 20.74 -15.19
N GLY A 637 30.61 20.34 -14.44
CA GLY A 637 30.42 19.04 -13.77
C GLY A 637 31.32 18.67 -12.57
N LEU A 638 32.61 18.97 -12.61
CA LEU A 638 33.56 18.54 -11.58
C LEU A 638 34.05 19.67 -10.66
N ALA A 639 33.80 20.94 -11.03
CA ALA A 639 34.25 22.13 -10.28
C ALA A 639 33.30 22.58 -9.15
N LEU A 640 32.14 21.92 -9.01
CA LEU A 640 31.21 22.12 -7.89
C LEU A 640 31.67 21.44 -6.58
N PHE A 641 32.77 20.69 -6.64
CA PHE A 641 33.37 20.02 -5.50
C PHE A 641 34.73 20.65 -5.24
N GLY A 642 34.96 21.12 -4.01
CA GLY A 642 36.24 21.70 -3.60
C GLY A 642 37.41 20.77 -3.95
N GLN A 643 38.56 21.36 -4.28
CA GLN A 643 39.78 20.58 -4.47
C GLN A 643 40.05 19.74 -3.21
N LYS A 644 40.47 18.48 -3.39
CA LYS A 644 40.87 17.61 -2.28
C LYS A 644 41.80 18.40 -1.36
N PRO A 645 41.58 18.41 -0.03
CA PRO A 645 42.55 18.99 0.88
C PRO A 645 43.91 18.31 0.62
N PRO A 646 45.02 19.07 0.56
CA PRO A 646 46.33 18.49 0.33
C PRO A 646 46.60 17.44 1.40
N THR A 647 47.05 16.26 0.97
CA THR A 647 47.35 15.14 1.87
C THR A 647 48.25 15.64 3.02
N PRO A 648 47.87 15.42 4.29
CA PRO A 648 48.67 15.89 5.43
C PRO A 648 50.11 15.39 5.31
N LYS A 649 51.08 16.28 5.57
CA LYS A 649 52.52 16.08 5.31
C LYS A 649 53.10 14.78 5.91
N LEU A 650 52.44 14.20 6.92
CA LEU A 650 52.79 12.91 7.51
C LEU A 650 52.72 11.73 6.52
N LEU A 651 51.80 11.74 5.55
CA LEU A 651 51.66 10.65 4.57
C LEU A 651 52.68 10.74 3.42
N ARG A 652 53.35 11.88 3.22
CA ARG A 652 54.44 12.01 2.24
C ARG A 652 55.77 11.46 2.77
N ALA A 653 55.94 11.37 4.09
CA ALA A 653 57.12 10.77 4.72
C ALA A 653 57.14 9.23 4.61
N PHE A 654 55.97 8.58 4.51
CA PHE A 654 55.88 7.12 4.37
C PHE A 654 55.80 6.61 2.92
N GLY A 655 55.52 7.48 1.95
CA GLY A 655 55.38 7.11 0.53
C GLY A 655 56.64 7.25 -0.34
N GLY A 656 57.76 7.69 0.24
CA GLY A 656 58.94 8.16 -0.51
C GLY A 656 60.01 7.12 -0.88
N ALA A 657 59.87 5.85 -0.49
CA ALA A 657 60.98 4.89 -0.63
C ALA A 657 60.59 3.46 -1.07
N ILE A 658 59.49 3.27 -1.80
CA ILE A 658 59.19 1.96 -2.39
C ILE A 658 59.29 2.06 -3.92
N ASN A 659 60.48 1.74 -4.40
CA ASN A 659 60.83 1.70 -5.81
C ASN A 659 60.04 0.55 -6.49
N LYS A 660 58.92 0.89 -7.13
CA LYS A 660 57.96 -0.03 -7.78
C LYS A 660 58.60 -1.05 -8.73
N LYS A 661 59.76 -0.75 -9.31
CA LYS A 661 60.50 -1.69 -10.19
C LYS A 661 61.03 -2.92 -9.45
N LYS A 662 61.49 -2.77 -8.20
CA LYS A 662 62.11 -3.88 -7.43
C LYS A 662 61.09 -4.86 -6.85
N LEU A 663 59.84 -4.41 -6.61
CA LEU A 663 58.75 -5.25 -6.13
C LEU A 663 58.13 -6.11 -7.25
N LEU A 664 58.10 -5.58 -8.47
CA LEU A 664 57.56 -6.28 -9.65
C LEU A 664 58.48 -7.39 -10.17
N GLU A 665 59.81 -7.25 -10.03
CA GLU A 665 60.74 -8.34 -10.36
C GLU A 665 60.66 -9.49 -9.35
N LYS A 666 60.44 -9.20 -8.06
CA LYS A 666 60.37 -10.23 -7.01
C LYS A 666 59.09 -11.08 -7.04
N MET A 667 58.05 -10.65 -7.77
CA MET A 667 56.81 -11.43 -7.97
C MET A 667 56.82 -12.26 -9.27
N LYS A 668 57.86 -12.16 -10.10
CA LYS A 668 58.00 -12.98 -11.32
C LYS A 668 58.87 -14.23 -11.13
N THR A 669 59.47 -14.42 -9.95
CA THR A 669 60.33 -15.56 -9.63
C THR A 669 59.97 -16.26 -8.32
N SER A 670 58.67 -16.43 -8.03
CA SER A 670 58.17 -17.38 -7.04
C SER A 670 56.97 -18.13 -7.57
#